data_AF-A0A963Z910-F1
#
_entry.id   AF-A0A963Z910-F1
#
_cell.length_a   1.000
_cell.length_b   1.000
_cell.length_c   1.000
_cell.angle_alpha   90.00
_cell.angle_beta   90.00
_cell.angle_gamma   90.00
#
_symmetry.space_group_name_H-M   'P 1'
#
loop_
_entity.id
_entity.type
_entity.pdbx_description
1 polymer ?
#
loop_
_entity_poly.entity_id
_entity_poly.type
_entity_poly.pdbx_seq_one_letter_code
_entity_poly.pdbx_strand_id
1 'polypeptide(L)'
;MRITKILLILIASIISLTSSSFAAPEKDKVIIVLDASGSMWGQIKKEPKISIARNVIKDLVHDWDQNVELGLTVYGHRRKGDCNDIESMVPVSDVKPGEIESKVNKINPVGKTPLSKAVMMAAEELKYTEQKATVILVSDGIETCDFDPCEVASRLEKSGVDFTTHVIGFDITEEDAKKQLTCLAENTGGRFLSASDADSLKSSIDEAVKEVSLSKKNNVELHASYEPNGEVLTNVTWSVYKSSDPEGQPIVYGRGPTPKYTLEPGSYIARVKSIGGKASAEKEFEVVADTLNKQEVIIPLEGKVKLVAVNEAGGTPLSEVAWSVETIASDLEKAKLISYGGGTEPEYTLLPGKYLAKVKSQSGKAVAEQEIEVLPGKLNRVEVVMAQEGVIKLIAVNEQGGKPLGDVTWQVNTIPTDLGKSELVSYGKGAQPEYKLLPGKYLATVKSTQGKAETEQEIEVLPGKKTTTEVVMAAEGILSLKAVHTAGGKAIKDVQWQLYTIVPADSMDKPSLVTYGKGSEPEYKLLPGKYTAIVKSNKGVAKVEQEVEVLASKKNQIEVIFPEEGEIQLSAVTEDGKSADRVYWEVFTLIEQDSIEKPERVKVGGGTSPLYRLLPGKYLARATVDREKYEKEIEVVAGKLTKDEIVLSKNG
;
A
#
# COMPACT_ATOMS: atom_id res chain seq x y z
N MET A 1 25.08 69.74 -21.52
CA MET A 1 25.88 69.20 -20.40
C MET A 1 26.46 67.86 -20.85
N ARG A 2 27.71 67.86 -21.33
CA ARG A 2 28.86 67.05 -20.84
C ARG A 2 28.53 65.55 -20.67
N ILE A 3 28.88 64.69 -21.64
CA ILE A 3 30.19 64.03 -21.89
C ILE A 3 30.55 63.01 -20.78
N THR A 4 30.52 61.72 -21.14
CA THR A 4 31.59 60.69 -20.94
C THR A 4 31.16 59.39 -21.69
N LYS A 5 31.77 58.94 -22.80
CA LYS A 5 33.07 58.23 -22.96
C LYS A 5 33.14 57.00 -22.04
N ILE A 6 33.45 55.75 -22.40
CA ILE A 6 34.17 55.05 -23.49
C ILE A 6 33.94 53.54 -23.19
N LEU A 7 33.84 52.65 -24.18
CA LEU A 7 34.78 51.51 -24.39
C LEU A 7 34.25 50.49 -25.41
N LEU A 8 34.97 50.43 -26.53
CA LEU A 8 34.99 49.37 -27.54
C LEU A 8 35.44 48.04 -26.89
N ILE A 9 34.68 46.95 -27.02
CA ILE A 9 35.23 45.60 -26.95
C ILE A 9 34.78 44.81 -28.18
N LEU A 10 35.78 44.49 -28.99
CA LEU A 10 35.79 43.52 -30.08
C LEU A 10 35.40 42.14 -29.52
N ILE A 11 34.28 41.56 -29.99
CA ILE A 11 34.09 40.10 -30.00
C ILE A 11 33.62 39.75 -31.41
N ALA A 12 34.61 39.46 -32.26
CA ALA A 12 34.39 38.68 -33.47
C ALA A 12 34.00 37.26 -33.01
N SER A 13 32.70 36.97 -33.04
CA SER A 13 32.19 35.64 -32.76
C SER A 13 32.54 34.74 -33.94
N ILE A 14 33.56 33.91 -33.74
CA ILE A 14 33.94 32.79 -34.61
C ILE A 14 32.74 31.85 -34.67
N ILE A 15 32.03 31.86 -35.78
CA ILE A 15 31.04 30.84 -36.13
C ILE A 15 31.86 29.64 -36.59
N SER A 16 32.20 28.74 -35.67
CA SER A 16 32.69 27.41 -36.02
C SER A 16 31.53 26.63 -36.64
N LEU A 17 31.45 26.63 -37.98
CA LEU A 17 30.73 25.61 -38.73
C LEU A 17 31.41 24.28 -38.44
N THR A 18 30.90 23.52 -37.48
CA THR A 18 31.18 22.10 -37.38
C THR A 18 30.40 21.41 -38.51
N SER A 19 31.04 21.28 -39.66
CA SER A 19 30.57 20.37 -40.70
C SER A 19 30.62 18.95 -40.13
N SER A 20 29.47 18.42 -39.74
CA SER A 20 29.32 16.99 -39.53
C SER A 20 29.61 16.30 -40.86
N SER A 21 30.82 15.76 -41.02
CA SER A 21 31.12 14.82 -42.09
C SER A 21 30.19 13.63 -41.90
N PHE A 22 29.13 13.57 -42.69
CA PHE A 22 28.41 12.33 -42.92
C PHE A 22 29.42 11.37 -43.55
N ALA A 23 29.96 10.45 -42.75
CA ALA A 23 30.67 9.29 -43.29
C ALA A 23 29.67 8.57 -44.21
N ALA A 24 30.07 8.37 -45.46
CA ALA A 24 29.29 7.57 -46.40
C ALA A 24 29.08 6.17 -45.79
N PRO A 25 27.91 5.53 -46.00
CA PRO A 25 27.64 4.21 -45.47
C PRO A 25 28.72 3.22 -45.94
N GLU A 26 29.27 2.47 -44.98
CA GLU A 26 30.28 1.45 -45.24
C GLU A 26 29.65 0.30 -46.06
N LYS A 27 30.19 0.09 -47.27
CA LYS A 27 29.77 -0.96 -48.20
C LYS A 27 30.16 -2.33 -47.66
N ASP A 28 29.34 -3.34 -47.95
CA ASP A 28 29.66 -4.71 -47.57
C ASP A 28 30.82 -5.21 -48.44
N LYS A 29 31.71 -6.03 -47.88
CA LYS A 29 32.92 -6.49 -48.57
C LYS A 29 32.89 -7.99 -48.70
N VAL A 30 33.03 -8.47 -49.94
CA VAL A 30 33.07 -9.88 -50.26
C VAL A 30 34.37 -10.19 -51.01
N ILE A 31 35.06 -11.26 -50.64
CA ILE A 31 36.11 -11.84 -51.48
C ILE A 31 35.64 -13.19 -52.01
N ILE A 32 35.63 -13.34 -53.32
CA ILE A 32 35.52 -14.66 -53.95
C ILE A 32 36.91 -15.29 -53.97
N VAL A 33 37.05 -16.48 -53.40
CA VAL A 33 38.25 -17.31 -53.48
C VAL A 33 37.99 -18.40 -54.51
N LEU A 34 38.69 -18.35 -55.63
CA LEU A 34 38.48 -19.26 -56.76
C LEU A 34 39.60 -20.29 -56.88
N ASP A 35 39.22 -21.56 -56.93
CA ASP A 35 40.09 -22.67 -57.28
C ASP A 35 40.50 -22.61 -58.75
N ALA A 36 41.81 -22.64 -58.97
CA ALA A 36 42.41 -22.85 -60.27
C ALA A 36 43.58 -23.85 -60.19
N SER A 37 43.43 -24.87 -59.34
CA SER A 37 44.32 -26.02 -59.25
C SER A 37 44.18 -26.94 -60.47
N GLY A 38 45.13 -27.86 -60.66
CA GLY A 38 45.17 -28.71 -61.86
C GLY A 38 43.89 -29.52 -62.14
N SER A 39 43.10 -29.86 -61.12
CA SER A 39 41.80 -30.56 -61.26
C SER A 39 40.76 -29.77 -62.04
N MET A 40 40.87 -28.44 -62.06
CA MET A 40 39.97 -27.54 -62.81
C MET A 40 40.09 -27.67 -64.35
N TRP A 41 41.03 -28.48 -64.85
CA TRP A 41 41.04 -28.95 -66.25
C TRP A 41 40.08 -30.12 -66.53
N GLY A 42 39.53 -30.74 -65.49
CA GLY A 42 38.44 -31.71 -65.60
C GLY A 42 37.27 -31.13 -66.39
N GLN A 43 36.46 -32.01 -66.97
CA GLN A 43 35.40 -31.59 -67.89
C GLN A 43 34.01 -31.94 -67.34
N ILE A 44 33.11 -30.96 -67.39
CA ILE A 44 31.67 -31.16 -67.20
C ILE A 44 31.02 -31.01 -68.57
N LYS A 45 30.29 -32.03 -69.03
CA LYS A 45 29.60 -32.01 -70.35
C LYS A 45 30.52 -31.56 -71.52
N LYS A 46 31.80 -31.99 -71.50
CA LYS A 46 32.89 -31.68 -72.47
C LYS A 46 33.48 -30.27 -72.40
N GLU A 47 33.09 -29.44 -71.44
CA GLU A 47 33.68 -28.13 -71.20
C GLU A 47 34.60 -28.17 -69.96
N PRO A 48 35.81 -27.60 -70.01
CA PRO A 48 36.68 -27.52 -68.82
C PRO A 48 36.00 -26.75 -67.67
N LYS A 49 36.10 -27.27 -66.43
CA LYS A 49 35.57 -26.63 -65.21
C LYS A 49 36.02 -25.18 -65.08
N ILE A 50 37.29 -24.89 -65.36
CA ILE A 50 37.80 -23.52 -65.30
C ILE A 50 37.14 -22.58 -66.31
N SER A 51 36.77 -23.07 -67.50
CA SER A 51 36.06 -22.26 -68.49
C SER A 51 34.68 -21.88 -67.98
N ILE A 52 33.97 -22.83 -67.38
CA ILE A 52 32.67 -22.61 -66.74
C ILE A 52 32.79 -21.58 -65.61
N ALA A 53 33.75 -21.75 -64.70
CA ALA A 53 33.95 -20.83 -63.59
C ALA A 53 34.28 -19.40 -64.06
N ARG A 54 35.11 -19.24 -65.11
CA ARG A 54 35.41 -17.92 -65.69
C ARG A 54 34.16 -17.24 -66.26
N ASN A 55 33.33 -18.01 -66.98
CA ASN A 55 32.09 -17.49 -67.57
C ASN A 55 31.10 -17.08 -66.48
N VAL A 56 30.94 -17.89 -65.43
CA VAL A 56 30.03 -17.58 -64.32
C VAL A 56 30.48 -16.32 -63.57
N ILE A 57 31.78 -16.16 -63.27
CA ILE A 57 32.29 -14.95 -62.62
C ILE A 57 32.10 -13.72 -63.52
N LYS A 58 32.30 -13.87 -64.84
CA LYS A 58 32.03 -12.79 -65.81
C LYS A 58 30.56 -12.36 -65.77
N ASP A 59 29.63 -13.31 -65.79
CA ASP A 59 28.20 -12.99 -65.77
C ASP A 59 27.79 -12.35 -64.43
N LEU A 60 28.33 -12.86 -63.32
CA LEU A 60 28.09 -12.34 -61.97
C LEU A 60 28.47 -10.86 -61.82
N VAL A 61 29.62 -10.45 -62.38
CA VAL A 61 30.09 -9.06 -62.21
C VAL A 61 29.31 -8.05 -63.04
N HIS A 62 28.61 -8.48 -64.09
CA HIS A 62 27.76 -7.59 -64.90
C HIS A 62 26.51 -7.12 -64.15
N ASP A 63 25.90 -8.01 -63.37
CA ASP A 63 24.67 -7.74 -62.60
C ASP A 63 24.97 -7.44 -61.11
N TRP A 64 26.19 -6.98 -60.80
CA TRP A 64 26.65 -6.83 -59.43
C TRP A 64 26.00 -5.67 -58.67
N ASP A 65 25.61 -5.90 -57.42
CA ASP A 65 25.10 -4.87 -56.50
C ASP A 65 26.20 -3.85 -56.18
N GLN A 66 26.01 -2.61 -56.64
CA GLN A 66 26.98 -1.51 -56.47
C GLN A 66 27.18 -1.09 -55.01
N ASN A 67 26.40 -1.64 -54.07
CA ASN A 67 26.56 -1.44 -52.63
C ASN A 67 27.48 -2.47 -51.97
N VAL A 68 28.00 -3.45 -52.72
CA VAL A 68 28.92 -4.48 -52.25
C VAL A 68 30.26 -4.32 -52.98
N GLU A 69 31.34 -4.13 -52.24
CA GLU A 69 32.71 -4.19 -52.76
C GLU A 69 33.12 -5.65 -52.95
N LEU A 70 33.79 -5.95 -54.06
CA LEU A 70 34.20 -7.30 -54.43
C LEU A 70 35.72 -7.36 -54.58
N GLY A 71 36.32 -8.37 -53.95
CA GLY A 71 37.67 -8.84 -54.26
C GLY A 71 37.64 -10.22 -54.90
N LEU A 72 38.73 -10.57 -55.59
CA LEU A 72 38.94 -11.88 -56.20
C LEU A 72 40.33 -12.39 -55.81
N THR A 73 40.35 -13.48 -55.06
CA THR A 73 41.56 -14.24 -54.75
C THR A 73 41.54 -15.54 -55.54
N VAL A 74 42.66 -15.92 -56.16
CA VAL A 74 42.79 -17.14 -56.98
C VAL A 74 43.99 -17.94 -56.50
N TYR A 75 43.85 -19.26 -56.39
CA TYR A 75 44.97 -20.14 -56.05
C TYR A 75 45.25 -21.20 -57.12
N GLY A 76 46.50 -21.66 -57.18
CA GLY A 76 46.93 -22.77 -58.05
C GLY A 76 47.11 -22.43 -59.54
N HIS A 77 47.08 -21.16 -59.94
CA HIS A 77 47.02 -20.76 -61.35
C HIS A 77 48.36 -20.34 -62.00
N ARG A 78 49.48 -20.31 -61.26
CA ARG A 78 50.78 -19.83 -61.78
C ARG A 78 51.93 -20.80 -61.63
N ARG A 79 51.96 -21.58 -60.53
CA ARG A 79 53.13 -22.39 -60.17
C ARG A 79 52.73 -23.83 -59.84
N LYS A 80 53.33 -24.78 -60.56
CA LYS A 80 53.12 -26.21 -60.33
C LYS A 80 53.73 -26.64 -58.99
N GLY A 81 52.93 -27.30 -58.15
CA GLY A 81 53.40 -27.90 -56.89
C GLY A 81 53.60 -26.94 -55.71
N ASP A 82 53.34 -25.64 -55.86
CA ASP A 82 53.61 -24.62 -54.84
C ASP A 82 52.36 -24.30 -54.00
N CYS A 83 52.40 -24.60 -52.71
CA CYS A 83 51.34 -24.30 -51.74
C CYS A 83 51.24 -22.82 -51.33
N ASN A 84 52.14 -21.98 -51.83
CA ASN A 84 52.08 -20.52 -51.68
C ASN A 84 51.55 -19.83 -52.94
N ASP A 85 51.04 -20.59 -53.91
CA ASP A 85 50.47 -20.02 -55.13
C ASP A 85 49.05 -19.51 -54.92
N ILE A 86 48.95 -18.37 -54.23
CA ILE A 86 47.72 -17.62 -53.96
C ILE A 86 47.96 -16.18 -54.42
N GLU A 87 47.00 -15.60 -55.12
CA GLU A 87 47.04 -14.23 -55.61
C GLU A 87 45.73 -13.51 -55.32
N SER A 88 45.80 -12.38 -54.61
CA SER A 88 44.72 -11.38 -54.62
C SER A 88 44.74 -10.69 -55.99
N MET A 89 43.98 -11.25 -56.93
CA MET A 89 43.97 -10.85 -58.33
C MET A 89 43.21 -9.53 -58.52
N VAL A 90 42.17 -9.32 -57.73
CA VAL A 90 41.41 -8.07 -57.65
C VAL A 90 41.30 -7.72 -56.17
N PRO A 91 41.88 -6.59 -55.72
CA PRO A 91 41.68 -6.15 -54.35
C PRO A 91 40.23 -5.72 -54.13
N VAL A 92 39.75 -5.87 -52.90
CA VAL A 92 38.37 -5.47 -52.53
C VAL A 92 38.14 -4.00 -52.87
N SER A 93 37.23 -3.76 -53.83
CA SER A 93 36.88 -2.44 -54.30
C SER A 93 35.55 -2.45 -55.07
N ASP A 94 35.08 -1.27 -55.49
CA ASP A 94 33.93 -1.14 -56.38
C ASP A 94 34.11 -1.96 -57.68
N VAL A 95 33.08 -2.73 -58.04
CA VAL A 95 33.14 -3.65 -59.19
C VAL A 95 33.26 -2.90 -60.50
N LYS A 96 34.33 -3.21 -61.23
CA LYS A 96 34.56 -2.80 -62.62
C LYS A 96 34.55 -4.05 -63.50
N PRO A 97 33.42 -4.40 -64.14
CA PRO A 97 33.25 -5.68 -64.83
C PRO A 97 34.39 -6.00 -65.81
N GLY A 98 34.75 -5.03 -66.67
CA GLY A 98 35.82 -5.20 -67.65
C GLY A 98 37.22 -5.45 -67.06
N GLU A 99 37.51 -4.95 -65.84
CA GLU A 99 38.79 -5.24 -65.17
C GLU A 99 38.82 -6.70 -64.72
N ILE A 100 37.77 -7.14 -64.01
CA ILE A 100 37.67 -8.49 -63.46
C ILE A 100 37.65 -9.51 -64.60
N GLU A 101 36.86 -9.27 -65.66
CA GLU A 101 36.82 -10.12 -66.86
C GLU A 101 38.21 -10.30 -67.49
N SER A 102 38.97 -9.21 -67.64
CA SER A 102 40.30 -9.26 -68.26
C SER A 102 41.31 -10.08 -67.44
N LYS A 103 41.14 -10.11 -66.12
CA LYS A 103 41.98 -10.85 -65.18
C LYS A 103 41.57 -12.33 -65.12
N VAL A 104 40.28 -12.60 -64.96
CA VAL A 104 39.70 -13.95 -64.89
C VAL A 104 40.01 -14.76 -66.16
N ASN A 105 39.97 -14.13 -67.34
CA ASN A 105 40.29 -14.78 -68.61
C ASN A 105 41.73 -15.31 -68.71
N LYS A 106 42.67 -14.75 -67.93
CA LYS A 106 44.08 -15.15 -67.94
C LYS A 106 44.37 -16.37 -67.06
N ILE A 107 43.39 -16.90 -66.32
CA ILE A 107 43.65 -17.73 -65.15
C ILE A 107 44.52 -18.97 -65.40
N ASN A 108 44.26 -19.94 -66.26
CA ASN A 108 45.13 -21.12 -66.49
C ASN A 108 45.56 -22.01 -65.28
N PRO A 109 44.82 -23.11 -65.01
CA PRO A 109 45.12 -24.01 -63.89
C PRO A 109 46.42 -24.81 -64.03
N VAL A 110 47.27 -24.86 -63.00
CA VAL A 110 48.57 -25.58 -63.04
C VAL A 110 49.07 -26.16 -61.71
N GLY A 111 48.53 -25.71 -60.58
CA GLY A 111 49.10 -25.85 -59.24
C GLY A 111 48.31 -26.74 -58.30
N LYS A 112 48.64 -26.64 -57.01
CA LYS A 112 47.97 -27.33 -55.89
C LYS A 112 46.75 -26.53 -55.39
N THR A 113 46.07 -27.07 -54.38
CA THR A 113 44.83 -26.55 -53.77
C THR A 113 45.09 -26.04 -52.34
N PRO A 114 45.77 -24.88 -52.13
CA PRO A 114 46.00 -24.30 -50.81
C PRO A 114 44.78 -23.53 -50.27
N LEU A 115 43.62 -24.20 -50.17
CA LEU A 115 42.33 -23.53 -49.96
C LEU A 115 42.26 -22.79 -48.61
N SER A 116 42.73 -23.40 -47.53
CA SER A 116 42.63 -22.84 -46.18
C SER A 116 43.49 -21.60 -46.05
N LYS A 117 44.69 -21.63 -46.64
CA LYS A 117 45.58 -20.47 -46.66
C LYS A 117 45.00 -19.35 -47.52
N ALA A 118 44.30 -19.66 -48.60
CA ALA A 118 43.62 -18.67 -49.42
C ALA A 118 42.45 -18.00 -48.67
N VAL A 119 41.64 -18.78 -47.94
CA VAL A 119 40.57 -18.24 -47.08
C VAL A 119 41.13 -17.36 -45.97
N MET A 120 42.23 -17.76 -45.31
CA MET A 120 42.90 -16.93 -44.32
C MET A 120 43.41 -15.60 -44.92
N MET A 121 44.04 -15.65 -46.10
CA MET A 121 44.51 -14.43 -46.77
C MET A 121 43.36 -13.50 -47.13
N ALA A 122 42.24 -14.06 -47.60
CA ALA A 122 41.03 -13.29 -47.88
C ALA A 122 40.43 -12.67 -46.59
N ALA A 123 40.39 -13.43 -45.49
CA ALA A 123 39.93 -12.94 -44.20
C ALA A 123 40.78 -11.74 -43.69
N GLU A 124 42.10 -11.85 -43.79
CA GLU A 124 43.03 -10.77 -43.43
C GLU A 124 42.86 -9.52 -44.31
N GLU A 125 42.68 -9.70 -45.64
CA GLU A 125 42.42 -8.58 -46.55
C GLU A 125 41.10 -7.85 -46.20
N LEU A 126 40.08 -8.61 -45.79
CA LEU A 126 38.81 -8.09 -45.31
C LEU A 126 38.88 -7.50 -43.88
N LYS A 127 40.02 -7.60 -43.20
CA LYS A 127 40.19 -7.18 -41.80
C LYS A 127 39.14 -7.81 -40.87
N TYR A 128 38.94 -9.12 -41.01
CA TYR A 128 37.89 -9.89 -40.32
C TYR A 128 37.86 -9.76 -38.78
N THR A 129 38.96 -9.33 -38.14
CA THR A 129 39.02 -9.08 -36.68
C THR A 129 38.50 -7.70 -36.28
N GLU A 130 38.37 -6.77 -37.23
CA GLU A 130 37.92 -5.40 -37.01
C GLU A 130 36.49 -5.17 -37.56
N GLN A 131 36.10 -5.90 -38.60
CA GLN A 131 34.85 -5.70 -39.34
C GLN A 131 34.23 -7.04 -39.75
N LYS A 132 32.91 -7.04 -39.97
CA LYS A 132 32.21 -8.15 -40.61
C LYS A 132 32.81 -8.42 -41.98
N ALA A 133 33.12 -9.70 -42.25
CA ALA A 133 33.83 -10.10 -43.45
C ALA A 133 33.23 -11.39 -44.00
N THR A 134 32.96 -11.42 -45.30
CA THR A 134 32.44 -12.61 -45.97
C THR A 134 33.36 -13.10 -47.09
N VAL A 135 33.66 -14.39 -47.06
CA VAL A 135 34.40 -15.10 -48.10
C VAL A 135 33.47 -16.06 -48.81
N ILE A 136 33.57 -16.11 -50.13
CA ILE A 136 32.86 -17.08 -50.97
C ILE A 136 33.91 -17.97 -51.64
N LEU A 137 34.10 -19.18 -51.14
CA LEU A 137 35.05 -20.15 -51.69
C LEU A 137 34.38 -20.99 -52.78
N VAL A 138 34.97 -21.06 -53.97
CA VAL A 138 34.60 -21.98 -55.05
C VAL A 138 35.73 -23.00 -55.20
N SER A 139 35.48 -24.27 -54.84
CA SER A 139 36.48 -25.34 -54.87
C SER A 139 35.96 -26.62 -55.52
N ASP A 140 36.82 -27.31 -56.28
CA ASP A 140 36.52 -28.59 -56.93
C ASP A 140 37.23 -29.80 -56.29
N GLY A 141 37.89 -29.62 -55.15
CA GLY A 141 38.61 -30.71 -54.50
C GLY A 141 39.04 -30.49 -53.05
N ILE A 142 39.82 -31.46 -52.57
CA ILE A 142 40.41 -31.55 -51.22
C ILE A 142 41.59 -30.58 -51.09
N GLU A 143 41.81 -30.05 -49.89
CA GLU A 143 43.04 -29.34 -49.52
C GLU A 143 44.29 -30.23 -49.73
N THR A 144 45.33 -29.71 -50.40
CA THR A 144 46.56 -30.49 -50.73
C THR A 144 47.86 -29.90 -50.18
N CYS A 145 47.74 -28.98 -49.20
CA CYS A 145 48.82 -28.11 -48.73
C CYS A 145 48.94 -27.98 -47.19
N ASP A 146 48.67 -29.08 -46.49
CA ASP A 146 49.00 -29.33 -45.06
C ASP A 146 48.06 -28.73 -43.99
N PHE A 147 47.03 -27.96 -44.35
CA PHE A 147 46.04 -27.42 -43.40
C PHE A 147 44.80 -28.29 -43.24
N ASP A 148 44.13 -28.22 -42.07
CA ASP A 148 42.77 -28.73 -41.89
C ASP A 148 41.76 -27.58 -42.05
N PRO A 149 40.90 -27.61 -43.10
CA PRO A 149 39.88 -26.59 -43.32
C PRO A 149 38.96 -26.38 -42.11
N CYS A 150 38.63 -27.44 -41.35
CA CYS A 150 37.78 -27.37 -40.16
C CYS A 150 38.43 -26.57 -39.03
N GLU A 151 39.74 -26.80 -38.80
CA GLU A 151 40.50 -26.13 -37.75
C GLU A 151 40.67 -24.63 -38.08
N VAL A 152 40.93 -24.34 -39.36
CA VAL A 152 41.05 -22.96 -39.85
C VAL A 152 39.73 -22.22 -39.71
N ALA A 153 38.61 -22.83 -40.08
CA ALA A 153 37.26 -22.28 -39.90
C ALA A 153 36.98 -21.93 -38.44
N SER A 154 37.22 -22.89 -37.55
CA SER A 154 37.01 -22.72 -36.10
C SER A 154 37.89 -21.61 -35.52
N ARG A 155 39.11 -21.42 -36.05
CA ARG A 155 40.00 -20.34 -35.61
C ARG A 155 39.50 -19.00 -36.10
N LEU A 156 39.15 -18.88 -37.39
CA LEU A 156 38.69 -17.63 -37.99
C LEU A 156 37.38 -17.14 -37.38
N GLU A 157 36.44 -18.04 -37.10
CA GLU A 157 35.19 -17.71 -36.39
C GLU A 157 35.46 -17.19 -34.98
N LYS A 158 36.39 -17.82 -34.24
CA LYS A 158 36.72 -17.41 -32.87
C LYS A 158 37.42 -16.06 -32.78
N SER A 159 38.24 -15.71 -33.78
CA SER A 159 38.99 -14.45 -33.77
C SER A 159 38.31 -13.32 -34.55
N GLY A 160 37.37 -13.64 -35.43
CA GLY A 160 36.67 -12.69 -36.27
C GLY A 160 35.48 -12.00 -35.60
N VAL A 161 35.09 -10.86 -36.16
CA VAL A 161 33.81 -10.20 -35.90
C VAL A 161 32.84 -10.69 -36.97
N ASP A 162 32.01 -11.69 -36.65
CA ASP A 162 30.99 -12.23 -37.58
C ASP A 162 31.57 -12.64 -38.94
N PHE A 163 32.69 -13.38 -38.93
CA PHE A 163 33.38 -13.82 -40.13
C PHE A 163 32.69 -15.03 -40.74
N THR A 164 32.23 -14.91 -41.98
CA THR A 164 31.48 -15.98 -42.65
C THR A 164 32.20 -16.48 -43.89
N THR A 165 32.30 -17.80 -44.06
CA THR A 165 32.76 -18.42 -45.31
C THR A 165 31.64 -19.26 -45.93
N HIS A 166 31.05 -18.79 -47.04
CA HIS A 166 30.21 -19.66 -47.88
C HIS A 166 31.11 -20.51 -48.78
N VAL A 167 30.77 -21.78 -48.96
CA VAL A 167 31.58 -22.71 -49.76
C VAL A 167 30.72 -23.33 -50.86
N ILE A 168 31.09 -23.08 -52.11
CA ILE A 168 30.52 -23.73 -53.29
C ILE A 168 31.43 -24.88 -53.71
N GLY A 169 30.97 -26.10 -53.49
CA GLY A 169 31.61 -27.32 -53.99
C GLY A 169 31.26 -27.56 -55.46
N PHE A 170 32.21 -27.34 -56.36
CA PHE A 170 32.01 -27.43 -57.81
C PHE A 170 32.43 -28.80 -58.36
N ASP A 171 31.46 -29.58 -58.83
CA ASP A 171 31.63 -30.94 -59.34
C ASP A 171 32.43 -31.84 -58.36
N ILE A 172 32.02 -31.80 -57.09
CA ILE A 172 32.57 -32.62 -56.01
C ILE A 172 31.87 -33.97 -55.97
N THR A 173 32.60 -35.03 -56.26
CA THR A 173 32.13 -36.42 -56.12
C THR A 173 32.76 -37.14 -54.92
N GLU A 174 33.85 -36.61 -54.38
CA GLU A 174 34.59 -37.21 -53.28
C GLU A 174 33.97 -36.83 -51.93
N GLU A 175 33.61 -37.82 -51.12
CA GLU A 175 32.98 -37.61 -49.81
C GLU A 175 33.89 -36.85 -48.83
N ASP A 176 35.20 -37.08 -48.89
CA ASP A 176 36.15 -36.40 -48.00
C ASP A 176 36.30 -34.91 -48.36
N ALA A 177 36.29 -34.56 -49.66
CA ALA A 177 36.23 -33.18 -50.12
C ALA A 177 34.96 -32.49 -49.64
N LYS A 178 33.81 -33.15 -49.82
CA LYS A 178 32.51 -32.62 -49.38
C LYS A 178 32.49 -32.36 -47.87
N LYS A 179 33.00 -33.29 -47.05
CA LYS A 179 33.06 -33.12 -45.60
C LYS A 179 33.92 -31.94 -45.18
N GLN A 180 35.14 -31.82 -45.70
CA GLN A 180 36.04 -30.71 -45.36
C GLN A 180 35.46 -29.35 -45.75
N LEU A 181 34.89 -29.25 -46.95
CA LEU A 181 34.28 -28.02 -47.46
C LEU A 181 33.00 -27.65 -46.67
N THR A 182 32.18 -28.65 -46.32
CA THR A 182 30.98 -28.43 -45.48
C THR A 182 31.38 -27.92 -44.10
N CYS A 183 32.37 -28.56 -43.49
CA CYS A 183 32.87 -28.19 -42.18
C CYS A 183 33.44 -26.77 -42.14
N LEU A 184 34.16 -26.35 -43.20
CA LEU A 184 34.66 -24.98 -43.33
C LEU A 184 33.51 -23.96 -43.34
N ALA A 185 32.44 -24.24 -44.08
CA ALA A 185 31.28 -23.36 -44.15
C ALA A 185 30.56 -23.29 -42.80
N GLU A 186 30.15 -24.43 -42.25
CA GLU A 186 29.32 -24.49 -41.04
C GLU A 186 30.03 -23.91 -39.80
N ASN A 187 31.35 -24.15 -39.65
CA ASN A 187 32.10 -23.63 -38.52
C ASN A 187 32.34 -22.11 -38.57
N THR A 188 32.03 -21.44 -39.68
CA THR A 188 32.04 -19.96 -39.82
C THR A 188 30.63 -19.38 -39.97
N GLY A 189 29.59 -20.17 -39.69
CA GLY A 189 28.20 -19.75 -39.88
C GLY A 189 27.77 -19.60 -41.34
N GLY A 190 28.60 -20.04 -42.29
CA GLY A 190 28.31 -20.02 -43.72
C GLY A 190 27.61 -21.28 -44.21
N ARG A 191 27.30 -21.32 -45.51
CA ARG A 191 26.60 -22.44 -46.14
C ARG A 191 27.48 -23.19 -47.12
N PHE A 192 27.34 -24.51 -47.13
CA PHE A 192 27.85 -25.35 -48.20
C PHE A 192 26.79 -25.49 -49.30
N LEU A 193 27.13 -25.06 -50.51
CA LEU A 193 26.29 -25.14 -51.69
C LEU A 193 26.99 -26.05 -52.71
N SER A 194 26.25 -26.97 -53.33
CA SER A 194 26.82 -27.88 -54.33
C SER A 194 26.42 -27.45 -55.73
N ALA A 195 27.40 -27.36 -56.62
CA ALA A 195 27.20 -27.02 -58.02
C ALA A 195 27.75 -28.14 -58.92
N SER A 196 26.97 -28.62 -59.88
CA SER A 196 27.35 -29.70 -60.79
C SER A 196 27.47 -29.25 -62.25
N ASP A 197 27.12 -28.01 -62.55
CA ASP A 197 27.25 -27.37 -63.87
C ASP A 197 27.22 -25.82 -63.75
N ALA A 198 27.23 -25.14 -64.90
CA ALA A 198 27.29 -23.67 -64.98
C ALA A 198 26.10 -22.98 -64.29
N ASP A 199 24.88 -23.48 -64.50
CA ASP A 199 23.66 -22.87 -63.96
C ASP A 199 23.62 -23.03 -62.43
N SER A 200 23.92 -24.23 -61.94
CA SER A 200 23.99 -24.48 -60.49
C SER A 200 25.13 -23.70 -59.83
N LEU A 201 26.28 -23.53 -60.49
CA LEU A 201 27.39 -22.70 -60.00
C LEU A 201 26.99 -21.22 -59.90
N LYS A 202 26.37 -20.66 -60.95
CA LYS A 202 25.87 -19.28 -60.95
C LYS A 202 24.85 -19.07 -59.84
N SER A 203 23.84 -19.94 -59.75
CA SER A 203 22.79 -19.82 -58.74
C SER A 203 23.33 -19.92 -57.30
N SER A 204 24.32 -20.79 -57.05
CA SER A 204 24.93 -20.94 -55.73
C SER A 204 25.72 -19.69 -55.33
N ILE A 205 26.47 -19.09 -56.27
CA ILE A 205 27.18 -17.85 -56.00
C ILE A 205 26.19 -16.69 -55.80
N ASP A 206 25.14 -16.59 -56.63
CA ASP A 206 24.08 -15.59 -56.47
C ASP A 206 23.36 -15.72 -55.11
N GLU A 207 23.09 -16.95 -54.65
CA GLU A 207 22.50 -17.22 -53.33
C GLU A 207 23.42 -16.76 -52.19
N ALA A 208 24.71 -17.13 -52.26
CA ALA A 208 25.69 -16.71 -51.26
C ALA A 208 25.83 -15.18 -51.21
N VAL A 209 25.89 -14.50 -52.36
CA VAL A 209 25.97 -13.02 -52.43
C VAL A 209 24.68 -12.36 -51.90
N LYS A 210 23.50 -12.93 -52.19
CA LYS A 210 22.23 -12.43 -51.65
C LYS A 210 22.14 -12.54 -50.14
N GLU A 211 22.63 -13.63 -49.54
CA GLU A 211 22.66 -13.77 -48.07
C GLU A 211 23.53 -12.70 -47.41
N VAL A 212 24.65 -12.33 -48.03
CA VAL A 212 25.45 -11.17 -47.58
C VAL A 212 24.60 -9.90 -47.55
N SER A 213 23.84 -9.64 -48.62
CA SER A 213 22.97 -8.45 -48.74
C SER A 213 21.75 -8.47 -47.80
N LEU A 214 21.19 -9.64 -47.49
CA LEU A 214 19.99 -9.80 -46.65
C LEU A 214 20.29 -9.74 -45.14
N SER A 215 21.47 -10.19 -44.69
CA SER A 215 21.83 -10.22 -43.26
C SER A 215 21.89 -8.84 -42.57
N LYS A 216 21.96 -7.74 -43.34
CA LYS A 216 21.99 -6.35 -42.84
C LYS A 216 20.60 -5.68 -42.79
N LYS A 217 19.60 -6.30 -43.41
CA LYS A 217 18.38 -5.62 -43.91
C LYS A 217 17.12 -5.75 -43.03
N ASN A 218 17.18 -6.53 -41.94
CA ASN A 218 16.07 -6.72 -40.98
C ASN A 218 16.40 -6.22 -39.56
N ASN A 219 17.28 -5.21 -39.46
CA ASN A 219 17.68 -4.66 -38.18
C ASN A 219 16.65 -3.64 -37.68
N VAL A 220 16.08 -3.93 -36.52
CA VAL A 220 15.24 -3.02 -35.75
C VAL A 220 16.12 -2.30 -34.75
N GLU A 221 16.16 -0.98 -34.83
CA GLU A 221 16.84 -0.13 -33.86
C GLU A 221 15.77 0.60 -33.04
N LEU A 222 15.68 0.28 -31.76
CA LEU A 222 14.74 0.92 -30.85
C LEU A 222 15.45 2.05 -30.11
N HIS A 223 14.77 3.15 -29.85
CA HIS A 223 15.21 4.15 -28.88
C HIS A 223 13.98 4.80 -28.23
N ALA A 224 14.19 5.37 -27.05
CA ALA A 224 13.14 6.04 -26.31
C ALA A 224 13.55 7.46 -26.00
N SER A 225 12.57 8.34 -25.95
CA SER A 225 12.70 9.76 -25.67
C SER A 225 11.46 10.20 -24.88
N TYR A 226 11.53 11.39 -24.28
CA TYR A 226 10.38 11.97 -23.57
C TYR A 226 9.43 12.76 -24.48
N GLU A 227 9.90 13.13 -25.66
CA GLU A 227 9.18 13.91 -26.66
C GLU A 227 9.64 13.50 -28.07
N PRO A 228 8.81 13.68 -29.12
CA PRO A 228 9.18 13.30 -30.47
C PRO A 228 10.49 13.93 -30.94
N ASN A 229 11.44 13.11 -31.40
CA ASN A 229 12.81 13.49 -31.74
C ASN A 229 13.63 14.11 -30.59
N GLY A 230 13.29 13.78 -29.34
CA GLY A 230 13.99 14.25 -28.15
C GLY A 230 15.33 13.54 -27.89
N GLU A 231 15.97 13.85 -26.77
CA GLU A 231 17.20 13.18 -26.36
C GLU A 231 16.95 11.69 -26.04
N VAL A 232 17.86 10.83 -26.51
CA VAL A 232 17.76 9.38 -26.32
C VAL A 232 18.01 9.01 -24.86
N LEU A 233 17.07 8.27 -24.27
CA LEU A 233 17.15 7.82 -22.88
C LEU A 233 18.13 6.67 -22.73
N THR A 234 19.06 6.81 -21.79
CA THR A 234 20.14 5.83 -21.58
C THR A 234 19.79 4.72 -20.59
N ASN A 235 18.87 4.97 -19.66
CA ASN A 235 18.56 4.08 -18.54
C ASN A 235 17.16 3.44 -18.68
N VAL A 236 16.98 2.68 -19.76
CA VAL A 236 15.73 1.99 -20.09
C VAL A 236 15.96 0.50 -20.35
N THR A 237 14.90 -0.29 -20.14
CA THR A 237 14.82 -1.70 -20.56
C THR A 237 13.78 -1.87 -21.66
N TRP A 238 14.05 -2.79 -22.56
CA TRP A 238 13.25 -3.10 -23.74
C TRP A 238 12.81 -4.55 -23.73
N SER A 239 11.55 -4.78 -24.10
CA SER A 239 11.01 -6.10 -24.41
C SER A 239 10.20 -6.02 -25.71
N VAL A 240 10.42 -6.93 -26.65
CA VAL A 240 9.66 -6.97 -27.91
C VAL A 240 8.83 -8.24 -28.00
N TYR A 241 7.57 -8.09 -28.39
CA TYR A 241 6.58 -9.16 -28.53
C TYR A 241 6.06 -9.20 -29.97
N LYS A 242 5.56 -10.35 -30.43
CA LYS A 242 4.78 -10.40 -31.68
C LYS A 242 3.44 -9.72 -31.42
N SER A 243 2.92 -8.90 -32.34
CA SER A 243 1.58 -8.30 -32.16
C SER A 243 0.48 -9.34 -32.01
N SER A 244 0.66 -10.55 -32.58
CA SER A 244 -0.27 -11.67 -32.42
C SER A 244 -0.31 -12.28 -31.03
N ASP A 245 0.69 -12.00 -30.18
CA ASP A 245 0.81 -12.54 -28.83
C ASP A 245 1.44 -11.50 -27.86
N PRO A 246 0.69 -10.43 -27.51
CA PRO A 246 1.19 -9.32 -26.70
C PRO A 246 1.42 -9.65 -25.21
N GLU A 247 0.84 -10.75 -24.71
CA GLU A 247 1.01 -11.21 -23.32
C GLU A 247 1.89 -12.46 -23.18
N GLY A 248 2.37 -13.02 -24.29
CA GLY A 248 3.28 -14.15 -24.32
C GLY A 248 4.70 -13.84 -23.86
N GLN A 249 5.65 -14.71 -24.22
CA GLN A 249 7.07 -14.48 -23.92
C GLN A 249 7.67 -13.44 -24.88
N PRO A 250 8.52 -12.53 -24.39
CA PRO A 250 9.22 -11.59 -25.26
C PRO A 250 10.19 -12.35 -26.16
N ILE A 251 10.23 -11.97 -27.44
CA ILE A 251 11.13 -12.55 -28.44
C ILE A 251 12.56 -12.10 -28.17
N VAL A 252 12.71 -10.83 -27.79
CA VAL A 252 14.00 -10.23 -27.41
C VAL A 252 13.81 -9.33 -26.20
N TYR A 253 14.87 -9.27 -25.40
CA TYR A 253 15.01 -8.38 -24.26
C TYR A 253 16.33 -7.62 -24.37
N GLY A 254 16.36 -6.37 -23.94
CA GLY A 254 17.60 -5.61 -23.88
C GLY A 254 17.57 -4.45 -22.91
N ARG A 255 18.75 -3.86 -22.71
CA ARG A 255 18.95 -2.72 -21.83
C ARG A 255 19.83 -1.70 -22.54
N GLY A 256 19.54 -0.43 -22.33
CA GLY A 256 20.35 0.69 -22.84
C GLY A 256 19.61 1.53 -23.88
N PRO A 257 20.31 2.52 -24.45
CA PRO A 257 19.69 3.60 -25.22
C PRO A 257 19.18 3.19 -26.59
N THR A 258 19.94 2.37 -27.31
CA THR A 258 19.68 2.05 -28.72
C THR A 258 19.93 0.57 -29.03
N PRO A 259 19.18 -0.38 -28.44
CA PRO A 259 19.38 -1.79 -28.76
C PRO A 259 19.01 -2.08 -30.22
N LYS A 260 19.78 -2.98 -30.84
CA LYS A 260 19.57 -3.45 -32.20
C LYS A 260 19.22 -4.93 -32.18
N TYR A 261 18.18 -5.29 -32.92
CA TYR A 261 17.68 -6.66 -33.01
C TYR A 261 17.47 -7.04 -34.46
N THR A 262 17.73 -8.31 -34.80
CA THR A 262 17.35 -8.88 -36.09
C THR A 262 16.02 -9.61 -35.91
N LEU A 263 14.95 -9.10 -36.52
CA LEU A 263 13.60 -9.67 -36.42
C LEU A 263 13.10 -10.03 -37.81
N GLU A 264 12.37 -11.14 -37.93
CA GLU A 264 11.68 -11.48 -39.17
C GLU A 264 10.66 -10.39 -39.57
N PRO A 265 10.34 -10.22 -40.87
CA PRO A 265 9.28 -9.32 -41.29
C PRO A 265 7.93 -9.66 -40.63
N GLY A 266 7.21 -8.65 -40.14
CA GLY A 266 5.93 -8.83 -39.44
C GLY A 266 5.58 -7.71 -38.46
N SER A 267 4.49 -7.88 -37.70
CA SER A 267 4.01 -6.88 -36.72
C SER A 267 4.47 -7.21 -35.30
N TYR A 268 4.96 -6.20 -34.58
CA TYR A 268 5.56 -6.32 -33.26
C TYR A 268 5.15 -5.19 -32.32
N ILE A 269 5.24 -5.43 -31.02
CA ILE A 269 5.06 -4.43 -29.97
C ILE A 269 6.37 -4.28 -29.19
N ALA A 270 6.94 -3.09 -29.21
CA ALA A 270 8.06 -2.72 -28.36
C ALA A 270 7.54 -2.11 -27.06
N ARG A 271 7.90 -2.71 -25.93
CA ARG A 271 7.66 -2.16 -24.58
C ARG A 271 8.96 -1.60 -24.02
N VAL A 272 8.92 -0.35 -23.58
CA VAL A 272 10.01 0.31 -22.89
C VAL A 272 9.62 0.64 -21.45
N LYS A 273 10.56 0.46 -20.53
CA LYS A 273 10.40 0.83 -19.12
C LYS A 273 11.61 1.58 -18.60
N SER A 274 11.37 2.66 -17.86
CA SER A 274 12.43 3.41 -17.16
C SER A 274 13.01 2.57 -16.02
N ILE A 275 14.33 2.49 -15.91
CA ILE A 275 15.00 1.75 -14.83
C ILE A 275 14.93 2.59 -13.55
N GLY A 276 14.27 2.04 -12.51
CA GLY A 276 14.07 2.72 -11.23
C GLY A 276 12.89 3.69 -11.21
N GLY A 277 12.24 3.94 -12.36
CA GLY A 277 11.01 4.70 -12.48
C GLY A 277 9.76 3.82 -12.59
N LYS A 278 8.60 4.46 -12.63
CA LYS A 278 7.29 3.84 -12.93
C LYS A 278 6.88 4.01 -14.39
N ALA A 279 7.49 4.93 -15.12
CA ALA A 279 7.17 5.20 -16.51
C ALA A 279 7.48 4.01 -17.41
N SER A 280 6.51 3.71 -18.26
CA SER A 280 6.59 2.74 -19.34
C SER A 280 5.74 3.22 -20.50
N ALA A 281 6.12 2.81 -21.69
CA ALA A 281 5.34 3.02 -22.89
C ALA A 281 5.45 1.79 -23.78
N GLU A 282 4.48 1.65 -24.67
CA GLU A 282 4.51 0.62 -25.71
C GLU A 282 4.16 1.24 -27.06
N LYS A 283 4.73 0.66 -28.11
CA LYS A 283 4.48 1.08 -29.48
C LYS A 283 4.42 -0.15 -30.36
N GLU A 284 3.34 -0.23 -31.13
CA GLU A 284 3.24 -1.19 -32.22
C GLU A 284 4.00 -0.69 -33.45
N PHE A 285 4.71 -1.59 -34.12
CA PHE A 285 5.45 -1.30 -35.33
C PHE A 285 5.49 -2.51 -36.26
N GLU A 286 5.69 -2.25 -37.54
CA GLU A 286 5.88 -3.26 -38.56
C GLU A 286 7.36 -3.32 -38.94
N VAL A 287 7.90 -4.54 -38.99
CA VAL A 287 9.22 -4.82 -39.55
C VAL A 287 9.02 -5.08 -41.03
N VAL A 288 9.42 -4.12 -41.84
CA VAL A 288 9.40 -4.24 -43.30
C VAL A 288 10.74 -4.83 -43.75
N ALA A 289 10.67 -5.89 -44.54
CA ALA A 289 11.85 -6.50 -45.16
C ALA A 289 12.67 -5.45 -45.92
N ASP A 290 13.99 -5.63 -45.96
CA ASP A 290 14.89 -4.79 -46.76
C ASP A 290 14.99 -3.31 -46.31
N THR A 291 14.63 -3.00 -45.05
CA THR A 291 14.70 -1.63 -44.50
C THR A 291 15.25 -1.57 -43.07
N LEU A 292 15.95 -0.47 -42.74
CA LEU A 292 16.35 -0.18 -41.37
C LEU A 292 15.14 0.33 -40.58
N ASN A 293 14.64 -0.50 -39.67
CA ASN A 293 13.41 -0.23 -38.92
C ASN A 293 13.75 0.54 -37.64
N LYS A 294 13.93 1.87 -37.73
CA LYS A 294 14.13 2.74 -36.56
C LYS A 294 12.81 3.05 -35.88
N GLN A 295 12.69 2.71 -34.60
CA GLN A 295 11.49 3.00 -33.82
C GLN A 295 11.83 3.84 -32.60
N GLU A 296 11.24 5.04 -32.57
CA GLU A 296 11.17 5.88 -31.37
C GLU A 296 9.92 5.50 -30.56
N VAL A 297 10.08 5.29 -29.25
CA VAL A 297 8.98 5.10 -28.29
C VAL A 297 8.98 6.25 -27.28
N ILE A 298 7.91 7.03 -27.26
CA ILE A 298 7.76 8.17 -26.35
C ILE A 298 7.33 7.66 -24.99
N ILE A 299 8.22 7.80 -24.00
CA ILE A 299 7.91 7.45 -22.62
C ILE A 299 7.41 8.69 -21.89
N PRO A 300 6.35 8.61 -21.07
CA PRO A 300 5.90 9.76 -20.29
C PRO A 300 7.00 10.20 -19.34
N LEU A 301 7.40 11.48 -19.43
CA LEU A 301 8.37 12.08 -18.53
C LEU A 301 7.78 12.22 -17.13
N GLU A 302 8.31 11.45 -16.19
CA GLU A 302 7.85 11.48 -14.80
C GLU A 302 8.06 12.86 -14.17
N GLY A 303 7.08 13.29 -13.40
CA GLY A 303 7.20 14.44 -12.53
C GLY A 303 7.52 14.02 -11.11
N LYS A 304 8.00 14.98 -10.32
CA LYS A 304 8.14 14.81 -8.87
C LYS A 304 7.26 15.78 -8.14
N VAL A 305 6.60 15.31 -7.09
CA VAL A 305 5.88 16.19 -6.17
C VAL A 305 6.42 16.01 -4.77
N LYS A 306 6.81 17.13 -4.15
CA LYS A 306 7.15 17.19 -2.73
C LYS A 306 5.94 17.77 -2.00
N LEU A 307 5.38 16.98 -1.10
CA LEU A 307 4.22 17.40 -0.31
C LEU A 307 4.68 17.91 1.04
N VAL A 308 4.06 18.99 1.52
CA VAL A 308 4.30 19.49 2.87
C VAL A 308 2.98 19.85 3.52
N ALA A 309 2.85 19.55 4.81
CA ALA A 309 1.68 19.90 5.58
C ALA A 309 2.05 21.08 6.45
N VAL A 310 1.24 22.12 6.41
CA VAL A 310 1.44 23.36 7.18
C VAL A 310 0.14 23.74 7.86
N ASN A 311 0.22 24.48 8.95
CA ASN A 311 -0.96 24.96 9.68
C ASN A 311 -1.62 26.18 9.02
N GLU A 312 -0.81 26.95 8.28
CA GLU A 312 -1.17 28.13 7.53
C GLU A 312 -0.22 28.24 6.33
N ALA A 313 -0.63 28.92 5.27
CA ALA A 313 0.20 29.08 4.07
C ALA A 313 1.56 29.73 4.42
N GLY A 314 2.65 29.09 4.00
CA GLY A 314 4.02 29.52 4.34
C GLY A 314 4.47 29.24 5.79
N GLY A 315 3.67 28.51 6.57
CA GLY A 315 4.00 28.11 7.94
C GLY A 315 5.09 27.02 8.01
N THR A 316 5.46 26.64 9.24
CA THR A 316 6.46 25.57 9.45
C THR A 316 5.92 24.19 9.09
N PRO A 317 6.69 23.35 8.38
CA PRO A 317 6.31 21.98 8.06
C PRO A 317 5.98 21.11 9.28
N LEU A 318 4.90 20.34 9.21
CA LEU A 318 4.48 19.40 10.25
C LEU A 318 5.24 18.06 10.13
N SER A 319 5.76 17.54 11.24
CA SER A 319 6.59 16.32 11.26
C SER A 319 5.85 15.01 11.59
N GLU A 320 4.66 15.08 12.18
CA GLU A 320 3.88 13.91 12.64
C GLU A 320 2.61 13.70 11.79
N VAL A 321 2.80 13.57 10.49
CA VAL A 321 1.72 13.41 9.51
C VAL A 321 1.91 12.18 8.63
N ALA A 322 0.79 11.61 8.22
CA ALA A 322 0.71 10.53 7.26
C ALA A 322 0.05 11.02 5.97
N TRP A 323 0.63 10.65 4.83
CA TRP A 323 0.24 11.05 3.50
C TRP A 323 -0.28 9.87 2.69
N SER A 324 -1.36 10.11 1.94
CA SER A 324 -1.73 9.27 0.79
C SER A 324 -1.85 10.13 -0.47
N VAL A 325 -1.45 9.56 -1.60
CA VAL A 325 -1.70 10.12 -2.93
C VAL A 325 -2.59 9.14 -3.69
N GLU A 326 -3.72 9.64 -4.17
CA GLU A 326 -4.76 8.87 -4.82
C GLU A 326 -5.09 9.46 -6.20
N THR A 327 -5.61 8.64 -7.12
CA THR A 327 -6.26 9.18 -8.32
C THR A 327 -7.53 9.92 -7.93
N ILE A 328 -7.91 10.91 -8.73
CA ILE A 328 -9.18 11.62 -8.53
C ILE A 328 -10.31 10.66 -8.92
N ALA A 329 -11.27 10.46 -8.02
CA ALA A 329 -12.45 9.66 -8.31
C ALA A 329 -13.29 10.35 -9.40
N SER A 330 -13.86 9.56 -10.31
CA SER A 330 -14.91 10.02 -11.24
C SER A 330 -16.23 9.34 -10.87
N ASP A 331 -17.35 9.80 -11.45
CA ASP A 331 -18.68 9.23 -11.17
C ASP A 331 -18.77 7.71 -11.42
N LEU A 332 -17.85 7.16 -12.23
CA LEU A 332 -17.81 5.76 -12.64
C LEU A 332 -16.68 4.95 -11.98
N GLU A 333 -15.67 5.59 -11.38
CA GLU A 333 -14.50 4.90 -10.82
C GLU A 333 -14.09 5.47 -9.46
N LYS A 334 -13.88 4.56 -8.49
CA LYS A 334 -13.36 4.91 -7.17
C LYS A 334 -11.91 5.37 -7.27
N ALA A 335 -11.54 6.32 -6.41
CA ALA A 335 -10.15 6.74 -6.23
C ALA A 335 -9.23 5.54 -5.94
N LYS A 336 -8.11 5.45 -6.66
CA LYS A 336 -7.11 4.40 -6.52
C LYS A 336 -5.91 4.93 -5.75
N LEU A 337 -5.49 4.24 -4.70
CA LEU A 337 -4.29 4.55 -3.94
C LEU A 337 -3.03 4.33 -4.79
N ILE A 338 -2.21 5.37 -4.95
CA ILE A 338 -0.96 5.34 -5.72
C ILE A 338 0.25 5.22 -4.81
N SER A 339 0.23 5.91 -3.66
CA SER A 339 1.30 5.86 -2.68
C SER A 339 0.79 6.23 -1.29
N TYR A 340 1.44 5.70 -0.26
CA TYR A 340 1.20 6.00 1.15
C TYR A 340 2.53 6.05 1.89
N GLY A 341 2.68 6.99 2.81
CA GLY A 341 3.90 7.12 3.61
C GLY A 341 3.77 8.20 4.68
N GLY A 342 4.72 8.25 5.60
CA GLY A 342 4.83 9.32 6.60
C GLY A 342 6.01 10.24 6.31
N GLY A 343 6.03 11.40 6.95
CA GLY A 343 7.18 12.31 6.92
C GLY A 343 6.80 13.77 6.72
N THR A 344 7.75 14.64 7.01
CA THR A 344 7.58 16.10 6.96
C THR A 344 7.46 16.62 5.52
N GLU A 345 8.31 16.13 4.62
CA GLU A 345 8.35 16.53 3.22
C GLU A 345 8.61 15.34 2.27
N PRO A 346 7.72 14.34 2.21
CA PRO A 346 7.90 13.21 1.30
C PRO A 346 7.90 13.65 -0.16
N GLU A 347 8.75 13.00 -0.96
CA GLU A 347 8.87 13.19 -2.42
C GLU A 347 8.29 11.96 -3.13
N TYR A 348 7.39 12.20 -4.09
CA TYR A 348 6.75 11.17 -4.90
C TYR A 348 7.11 11.35 -6.37
N THR A 349 7.64 10.30 -6.99
CA THR A 349 7.80 10.22 -8.45
C THR A 349 6.54 9.61 -9.06
N LEU A 350 5.84 10.39 -9.89
CA LEU A 350 4.53 10.06 -10.45
C LEU A 350 4.49 10.40 -11.95
N LEU A 351 3.56 9.78 -12.67
CA LEU A 351 3.26 10.20 -14.04
C LEU A 351 2.61 11.59 -14.04
N PRO A 352 2.76 12.37 -15.12
CA PRO A 352 2.08 13.65 -15.24
C PRO A 352 0.56 13.51 -15.16
N GLY A 353 -0.10 14.43 -14.46
CA GLY A 353 -1.54 14.42 -14.29
C GLY A 353 -2.00 15.00 -12.96
N LYS A 354 -3.31 14.92 -12.73
CA LYS A 354 -3.97 15.41 -11.52
C LYS A 354 -4.18 14.28 -10.52
N TYR A 355 -3.89 14.54 -9.26
CA TYR A 355 -4.01 13.59 -8.16
C TYR A 355 -4.64 14.27 -6.94
N LEU A 356 -5.15 13.47 -6.01
CA LEU A 356 -5.62 13.95 -4.71
C LEU A 356 -4.58 13.59 -3.65
N ALA A 357 -3.94 14.61 -3.07
CA ALA A 357 -3.09 14.45 -1.90
C ALA A 357 -3.97 14.53 -0.65
N LYS A 358 -3.88 13.52 0.22
CA LYS A 358 -4.53 13.52 1.53
C LYS A 358 -3.47 13.45 2.60
N VAL A 359 -3.66 14.23 3.65
CA VAL A 359 -2.80 14.23 4.82
C VAL A 359 -3.62 14.07 6.08
N LYS A 360 -3.11 13.27 7.01
CA LYS A 360 -3.74 13.01 8.31
C LYS A 360 -2.73 13.22 9.43
N SER A 361 -3.19 13.78 10.55
CA SER A 361 -2.37 13.82 11.77
C SER A 361 -2.18 12.41 12.34
N GLN A 362 -1.16 12.21 13.18
CA GLN A 362 -0.91 10.91 13.85
C GLN A 362 -2.14 10.39 14.64
N SER A 363 -2.97 11.28 15.17
CA SER A 363 -4.22 10.90 15.86
C SER A 363 -5.32 10.43 14.92
N GLY A 364 -5.19 10.69 13.62
CA GLY A 364 -6.19 10.46 12.58
C GLY A 364 -7.35 11.46 12.59
N LYS A 365 -7.38 12.42 13.53
CA LYS A 365 -8.50 13.35 13.73
C LYS A 365 -8.45 14.55 12.79
N ALA A 366 -7.26 15.11 12.53
CA ALA A 366 -7.09 16.17 11.56
C ALA A 366 -6.82 15.57 10.19
N VAL A 367 -7.63 15.92 9.19
CA VAL A 367 -7.47 15.49 7.81
C VAL A 367 -7.56 16.72 6.91
N ALA A 368 -6.67 16.83 5.94
CA ALA A 368 -6.81 17.77 4.83
C ALA A 368 -6.58 17.04 3.51
N GLU A 369 -7.19 17.56 2.45
CA GLU A 369 -7.02 17.05 1.11
C GLU A 369 -6.90 18.19 0.11
N GLN A 370 -6.11 17.97 -0.94
CA GLN A 370 -5.86 18.97 -1.96
C GLN A 370 -5.59 18.29 -3.30
N GLU A 371 -6.22 18.81 -4.35
CA GLU A 371 -5.88 18.43 -5.72
C GLU A 371 -4.48 18.97 -6.04
N ILE A 372 -3.63 18.09 -6.54
CA ILE A 372 -2.26 18.40 -6.95
C ILE A 372 -2.08 18.07 -8.42
N GLU A 373 -1.28 18.88 -9.10
CA GLU A 373 -0.86 18.62 -10.48
C GLU A 373 0.63 18.25 -10.51
N VAL A 374 0.90 17.07 -11.06
CA VAL A 374 2.25 16.58 -11.32
C VAL A 374 2.64 17.01 -12.73
N LEU A 375 3.65 17.87 -12.82
CA LEU A 375 4.16 18.39 -14.09
C LEU A 375 5.32 17.51 -14.60
N PRO A 376 5.41 17.24 -15.91
CA PRO A 376 6.50 16.43 -16.47
C PRO A 376 7.88 17.03 -16.17
N GLY A 377 8.81 16.22 -15.64
CA GLY A 377 10.22 16.56 -15.47
C GLY A 377 10.51 17.64 -14.42
N LYS A 378 9.48 18.16 -13.75
CA LYS A 378 9.59 19.21 -12.74
C LYS A 378 9.35 18.64 -11.35
N LEU A 379 10.09 19.16 -10.38
CA LEU A 379 9.74 19.03 -8.98
C LEU A 379 8.77 20.15 -8.62
N ASN A 380 7.53 19.80 -8.30
CA ASN A 380 6.55 20.71 -7.75
C ASN A 380 6.48 20.53 -6.23
N ARG A 381 6.61 21.61 -5.45
CA ARG A 381 6.40 21.56 -3.99
C ARG A 381 5.00 22.10 -3.69
N VAL A 382 4.15 21.27 -3.11
CA VAL A 382 2.77 21.64 -2.80
C VAL A 382 2.57 21.67 -1.29
N GLU A 383 2.09 22.81 -0.79
CA GLU A 383 1.66 22.96 0.58
C GLU A 383 0.19 22.58 0.71
N VAL A 384 -0.12 21.69 1.65
CA VAL A 384 -1.48 21.34 2.04
C VAL A 384 -1.72 21.88 3.44
N VAL A 385 -2.64 22.83 3.53
CA VAL A 385 -2.97 23.49 4.79
C VAL A 385 -3.89 22.60 5.61
N MET A 386 -3.42 22.20 6.79
CA MET A 386 -4.19 21.44 7.78
C MET A 386 -4.66 22.34 8.91
N ALA A 387 -5.87 22.09 9.42
CA ALA A 387 -6.32 22.72 10.65
C ALA A 387 -5.40 22.35 11.81
N GLN A 388 -4.75 23.34 12.43
CA GLN A 388 -3.82 23.12 13.53
C GLN A 388 -4.56 22.67 14.79
N GLU A 389 -4.28 21.46 15.26
CA GLU A 389 -4.84 20.98 16.54
C GLU A 389 -4.42 21.94 17.68
N GLY A 390 -5.40 22.44 18.43
CA GLY A 390 -5.20 23.17 19.68
C GLY A 390 -5.15 22.21 20.88
N VAL A 391 -4.61 22.69 22.00
CA VAL A 391 -4.65 21.95 23.28
C VAL A 391 -5.54 22.70 24.25
N ILE A 392 -6.54 22.04 24.81
CA ILE A 392 -7.37 22.61 25.88
C ILE A 392 -7.18 21.82 27.17
N LYS A 393 -6.74 22.52 28.22
CA LYS A 393 -6.67 22.02 29.58
C LYS A 393 -7.97 22.37 30.29
N LEU A 394 -8.69 21.37 30.78
CA LEU A 394 -9.90 21.59 31.58
C LEU A 394 -9.60 21.43 33.06
N ILE A 395 -10.22 22.24 33.90
CA ILE A 395 -10.04 22.19 35.36
C ILE A 395 -11.42 22.24 36.01
N ALA A 396 -11.71 21.26 36.88
CA ALA A 396 -12.95 21.24 37.63
C ALA A 396 -12.72 21.95 38.95
N VAL A 397 -13.53 22.95 39.27
CA VAL A 397 -13.44 23.73 40.52
C VAL A 397 -14.84 23.93 41.10
N ASN A 398 -14.95 24.18 42.41
CA ASN A 398 -16.24 24.54 43.03
C ASN A 398 -16.57 26.03 42.90
N GLU A 399 -15.56 26.85 42.66
CA GLU A 399 -15.63 28.30 42.48
C GLU A 399 -14.45 28.74 41.61
N GLN A 400 -14.56 29.87 40.92
CA GLN A 400 -13.52 30.37 40.03
C GLN A 400 -12.20 30.57 40.80
N GLY A 401 -11.09 30.04 40.27
CA GLY A 401 -9.77 30.08 40.91
C GLY A 401 -9.62 29.16 42.14
N GLY A 402 -10.62 28.33 42.44
CA GLY A 402 -10.61 27.36 43.53
C GLY A 402 -9.65 26.18 43.31
N LYS A 403 -9.56 25.30 44.30
CA LYS A 403 -8.73 24.09 44.20
C LYS A 403 -9.30 23.09 43.18
N PRO A 404 -8.47 22.51 42.29
CA PRO A 404 -8.92 21.49 41.34
C PRO A 404 -9.50 20.24 42.02
N LEU A 405 -10.62 19.75 41.51
CA LEU A 405 -11.35 18.58 42.01
C LEU A 405 -10.83 17.28 41.38
N GLY A 406 -10.28 16.35 42.17
CA GLY A 406 -9.71 15.09 41.67
C GLY A 406 -10.73 14.02 41.29
N ASP A 407 -11.86 13.97 41.98
CA ASP A 407 -12.86 12.90 41.88
C ASP A 407 -13.92 13.20 40.81
N VAL A 408 -13.45 13.46 39.58
CA VAL A 408 -14.32 13.82 38.46
C VAL A 408 -13.99 13.04 37.18
N THR A 409 -14.99 12.93 36.31
CA THR A 409 -14.84 12.46 34.92
C THR A 409 -15.29 13.54 33.96
N TRP A 410 -14.72 13.51 32.77
CA TRP A 410 -14.91 14.50 31.73
C TRP A 410 -15.32 13.85 30.43
N GLN A 411 -16.29 14.46 29.76
CA GLN A 411 -16.66 14.18 28.38
C GLN A 411 -16.58 15.48 27.59
N VAL A 412 -15.93 15.44 26.42
CA VAL A 412 -15.94 16.54 25.47
C VAL A 412 -16.70 16.09 24.24
N ASN A 413 -17.82 16.75 23.96
CA ASN A 413 -18.71 16.42 22.86
C ASN A 413 -18.74 17.55 21.81
N THR A 414 -19.19 17.24 20.60
CA THR A 414 -19.54 18.28 19.62
C THR A 414 -20.76 19.08 20.10
N ILE A 415 -20.86 20.34 19.66
CA ILE A 415 -22.06 21.15 19.90
C ILE A 415 -23.23 20.50 19.12
N PRO A 416 -24.36 20.18 19.77
CA PRO A 416 -25.53 19.66 19.07
C PRO A 416 -26.01 20.66 18.01
N THR A 417 -26.34 20.17 16.83
CA THR A 417 -27.06 20.96 15.81
C THR A 417 -28.56 20.70 15.95
N ASP A 418 -29.41 21.58 15.42
CA ASP A 418 -30.89 21.49 15.53
C ASP A 418 -31.48 20.12 15.07
N LEU A 419 -30.71 19.34 14.31
CA LEU A 419 -31.10 18.04 13.75
C LEU A 419 -30.19 16.88 14.18
N GLY A 420 -29.15 17.12 14.99
CA GLY A 420 -28.08 16.15 15.28
C GLY A 420 -27.83 15.91 16.78
N LYS A 421 -27.49 14.66 17.13
CA LYS A 421 -27.01 14.33 18.49
C LYS A 421 -25.57 14.80 18.66
N SER A 422 -25.22 15.25 19.87
CA SER A 422 -23.83 15.53 20.23
C SER A 422 -22.99 14.25 20.18
N GLU A 423 -21.81 14.31 19.57
CA GLU A 423 -20.89 13.18 19.43
C GLU A 423 -19.74 13.28 20.42
N LEU A 424 -19.36 12.16 21.04
CA LEU A 424 -18.24 12.10 21.98
C LEU A 424 -16.90 12.21 21.23
N VAL A 425 -16.16 13.28 21.49
CA VAL A 425 -14.85 13.56 20.88
C VAL A 425 -13.70 13.07 21.75
N SER A 426 -13.85 13.18 23.07
CA SER A 426 -12.84 12.79 24.04
C SER A 426 -13.42 12.50 25.42
N TYR A 427 -12.72 11.68 26.19
CA TYR A 427 -13.05 11.32 27.57
C TYR A 427 -11.81 11.43 28.46
N GLY A 428 -11.97 11.85 29.71
CA GLY A 428 -10.89 11.87 30.68
C GLY A 428 -11.36 11.70 32.12
N LYS A 429 -10.40 11.53 33.03
CA LYS A 429 -10.62 11.46 34.48
C LYS A 429 -9.61 12.33 35.20
N GLY A 430 -9.97 12.77 36.40
CA GLY A 430 -9.09 13.57 37.26
C GLY A 430 -9.28 15.07 37.09
N ALA A 431 -8.50 15.82 37.86
CA ALA A 431 -8.73 17.25 38.06
C ALA A 431 -8.40 18.14 36.87
N GLN A 432 -7.43 17.73 36.06
CA GLN A 432 -6.82 18.61 35.06
C GLN A 432 -6.44 17.89 33.75
N PRO A 433 -7.39 17.24 33.04
CA PRO A 433 -7.07 16.60 31.77
C PRO A 433 -6.73 17.63 30.69
N GLU A 434 -5.89 17.22 29.74
CA GLU A 434 -5.57 17.99 28.54
C GLU A 434 -6.04 17.24 27.30
N TYR A 435 -6.69 17.95 26.38
CA TYR A 435 -7.22 17.40 25.14
C TYR A 435 -6.61 18.12 23.94
N LYS A 436 -6.08 17.33 23.01
CA LYS A 436 -5.61 17.82 21.71
C LYS A 436 -6.74 17.63 20.69
N LEU A 437 -7.33 18.75 20.24
CA LEU A 437 -8.57 18.79 19.46
C LEU A 437 -8.42 19.75 18.27
N LEU A 438 -9.27 19.59 17.25
CA LEU A 438 -9.36 20.56 16.17
C LEU A 438 -9.90 21.91 16.68
N PRO A 439 -9.60 23.02 15.98
CA PRO A 439 -10.17 24.31 16.33
C PRO A 439 -11.69 24.30 16.20
N GLY A 440 -12.37 24.93 17.16
CA GLY A 440 -13.83 25.02 17.15
C GLY A 440 -14.44 25.02 18.54
N LYS A 441 -15.78 25.05 18.58
CA LYS A 441 -16.57 25.02 19.80
C LYS A 441 -16.96 23.60 20.16
N TYR A 442 -16.89 23.27 21.44
CA TYR A 442 -17.22 21.96 21.99
C TYR A 442 -18.01 22.12 23.29
N LEU A 443 -18.66 21.04 23.70
CA LEU A 443 -19.40 20.96 24.95
C LEU A 443 -18.64 20.09 25.94
N ALA A 444 -18.13 20.68 27.01
CA ALA A 444 -17.43 19.98 28.07
C ALA A 444 -18.39 19.65 29.22
N THR A 445 -18.62 18.36 29.44
CA THR A 445 -19.41 17.84 30.55
C THR A 445 -18.48 17.26 31.61
N VAL A 446 -18.59 17.75 32.85
CA VAL A 446 -17.86 17.24 34.02
C VAL A 446 -18.82 16.64 35.03
N LYS A 447 -18.51 15.45 35.55
CA LYS A 447 -19.35 14.70 36.51
C LYS A 447 -18.53 14.23 37.70
N SER A 448 -19.08 14.40 38.91
CA SER A 448 -18.55 13.84 40.16
C SER A 448 -18.56 12.30 40.10
N THR A 449 -17.46 11.63 40.45
CA THR A 449 -17.39 10.16 40.45
C THR A 449 -18.12 9.52 41.63
N GLN A 450 -18.21 10.25 42.74
CA GLN A 450 -18.78 9.78 44.01
C GLN A 450 -20.08 10.49 44.39
N GLY A 451 -20.42 11.57 43.70
CA GLY A 451 -21.59 12.39 43.96
C GLY A 451 -22.59 12.42 42.81
N LYS A 452 -23.37 13.49 42.75
CA LYS A 452 -24.40 13.77 41.74
C LYS A 452 -24.16 15.08 40.98
N ALA A 453 -23.17 15.89 41.38
CA ALA A 453 -22.84 17.12 40.69
C ALA A 453 -22.37 16.85 39.26
N GLU A 454 -23.00 17.56 38.34
CA GLU A 454 -22.71 17.55 36.91
C GLU A 454 -22.80 18.98 36.41
N THR A 455 -21.90 19.37 35.53
CA THR A 455 -21.93 20.68 34.89
C THR A 455 -21.48 20.54 33.45
N GLU A 456 -22.09 21.35 32.61
CA GLU A 456 -21.81 21.38 31.18
C GLU A 456 -21.50 22.82 30.76
N GLN A 457 -20.45 22.99 29.97
CA GLN A 457 -19.96 24.31 29.54
C GLN A 457 -19.47 24.26 28.10
N GLU A 458 -19.84 25.27 27.30
CA GLU A 458 -19.26 25.49 25.98
C GLU A 458 -17.80 25.96 26.12
N ILE A 459 -16.91 25.33 25.39
CA ILE A 459 -15.47 25.62 25.34
C ILE A 459 -15.05 25.86 23.90
N GLU A 460 -14.03 26.71 23.70
CA GLU A 460 -13.48 26.99 22.38
C GLU A 460 -12.01 26.54 22.33
N VAL A 461 -11.69 25.70 21.34
CA VAL A 461 -10.32 25.29 21.03
C VAL A 461 -9.79 26.21 19.95
N LEU A 462 -8.72 26.93 20.26
CA LEU A 462 -8.05 27.83 19.33
C LEU A 462 -6.94 27.08 18.56
N PRO A 463 -6.73 27.37 17.27
CA PRO A 463 -5.72 26.70 16.46
C PRO A 463 -4.32 26.89 17.03
N GLY A 464 -3.61 25.78 17.24
CA GLY A 464 -2.20 25.77 17.67
C GLY A 464 -1.91 26.31 19.07
N LYS A 465 -2.92 26.77 19.80
CA LYS A 465 -2.76 27.37 21.12
C LYS A 465 -3.08 26.36 22.20
N LYS A 466 -2.33 26.44 23.30
CA LYS A 466 -2.71 25.82 24.56
C LYS A 466 -3.59 26.80 25.35
N THR A 467 -4.82 26.42 25.61
CA THR A 467 -5.79 27.19 26.40
C THR A 467 -6.12 26.42 27.68
N THR A 468 -6.59 27.14 28.70
CA THR A 468 -7.05 26.54 29.96
C THR A 468 -8.44 27.09 30.26
N THR A 469 -9.38 26.21 30.58
CA THR A 469 -10.74 26.58 30.97
C THR A 469 -11.09 25.93 32.30
N GLU A 470 -11.55 26.74 33.23
CA GLU A 470 -12.16 26.26 34.46
C GLU A 470 -13.65 26.02 34.22
N VAL A 471 -14.15 24.88 34.68
CA VAL A 471 -15.58 24.54 34.71
C VAL A 471 -15.99 24.47 36.17
N VAL A 472 -16.88 25.38 36.56
CA VAL A 472 -17.33 25.53 37.94
C VAL A 472 -18.47 24.56 38.21
N MET A 473 -18.22 23.56 39.05
CA MET A 473 -19.21 22.59 39.49
C MET A 473 -19.90 23.06 40.77
N ALA A 474 -21.16 22.64 40.96
CA ALA A 474 -21.86 22.84 42.22
C ALA A 474 -21.14 22.11 43.37
N ALA A 475 -20.84 22.86 44.43
CA ALA A 475 -20.13 22.36 45.60
C ALA A 475 -20.99 21.37 46.42
N GLU A 476 -20.65 20.09 46.36
CA GLU A 476 -21.37 19.02 47.09
C GLU A 476 -21.09 19.02 48.60
N GLY A 477 -22.07 18.61 49.40
CA GLY A 477 -21.93 18.32 50.82
C GLY A 477 -21.88 16.82 51.10
N ILE A 478 -21.46 16.43 52.31
CA ILE A 478 -21.54 15.05 52.80
C ILE A 478 -22.60 14.98 53.89
N LEU A 479 -23.64 14.17 53.67
CA LEU A 479 -24.64 13.85 54.66
C LEU A 479 -24.33 12.51 55.30
N SER A 480 -24.07 12.51 56.60
CA SER A 480 -23.95 11.30 57.42
C SER A 480 -25.24 11.12 58.22
N LEU A 481 -25.88 9.97 58.08
CA LEU A 481 -27.12 9.66 58.81
C LEU A 481 -26.86 8.60 59.86
N LYS A 482 -27.45 8.76 61.05
CA LYS A 482 -27.30 7.80 62.14
C LYS A 482 -28.64 7.60 62.84
N ALA A 483 -29.08 6.35 62.97
CA ALA A 483 -30.30 6.03 63.71
C ALA A 483 -29.92 5.65 65.14
N VAL A 484 -30.61 6.25 66.13
CA VAL A 484 -30.36 6.02 67.56
C VAL A 484 -31.68 5.90 68.31
N HIS A 485 -31.75 5.05 69.34
CA HIS A 485 -32.97 4.95 70.17
C HIS A 485 -33.18 6.16 71.07
N THR A 486 -32.09 6.79 71.49
CA THR A 486 -32.07 8.00 72.31
C THR A 486 -30.99 8.93 71.78
N ALA A 487 -31.19 10.25 71.92
CA ALA A 487 -30.23 11.25 71.45
C ALA A 487 -28.82 11.00 72.02
N GLY A 488 -27.79 11.03 71.17
CA GLY A 488 -26.41 10.69 71.53
C GLY A 488 -26.14 9.20 71.77
N GLY A 489 -27.13 8.33 71.54
CA GLY A 489 -27.02 6.88 71.71
C GLY A 489 -26.12 6.18 70.68
N LYS A 490 -26.00 4.86 70.81
CA LYS A 490 -25.26 4.02 69.84
C LYS A 490 -26.04 3.90 68.53
N ALA A 491 -25.31 3.89 67.42
CA ALA A 491 -25.88 3.74 66.09
C ALA A 491 -26.49 2.33 65.91
N ILE A 492 -27.71 2.28 65.39
CA ILE A 492 -28.45 1.03 65.14
C ILE A 492 -27.96 0.41 63.83
N LYS A 493 -27.48 -0.83 63.85
CA LYS A 493 -26.92 -1.50 62.66
C LYS A 493 -27.97 -2.09 61.71
N ASP A 494 -29.12 -2.49 62.22
CA ASP A 494 -30.13 -3.27 61.47
C ASP A 494 -31.20 -2.38 60.81
N VAL A 495 -30.75 -1.29 60.16
CA VAL A 495 -31.63 -0.33 59.48
C VAL A 495 -31.27 -0.13 58.01
N GLN A 496 -32.25 0.34 57.26
CA GLN A 496 -32.19 0.73 55.87
C GLN A 496 -32.54 2.20 55.72
N TRP A 497 -31.83 2.90 54.83
CA TRP A 497 -32.00 4.31 54.56
C TRP A 497 -32.42 4.53 53.12
N GLN A 498 -33.36 5.45 52.91
CA GLN A 498 -33.76 5.93 51.60
C GLN A 498 -33.88 7.46 51.66
N LEU A 499 -33.28 8.15 50.69
CA LEU A 499 -33.39 9.61 50.58
C LEU A 499 -34.20 9.98 49.36
N TYR A 500 -35.16 10.87 49.55
CA TYR A 500 -36.02 11.38 48.49
C TYR A 500 -35.87 12.90 48.35
N THR A 501 -36.16 13.41 47.15
CA THR A 501 -36.36 14.84 46.92
C THR A 501 -37.58 15.32 47.71
N ILE A 502 -37.55 16.57 48.17
CA ILE A 502 -38.74 17.20 48.74
C ILE A 502 -39.61 17.71 47.60
N VAL A 503 -40.91 17.41 47.67
CA VAL A 503 -41.92 17.92 46.75
C VAL A 503 -42.91 18.75 47.57
N PRO A 504 -43.27 19.97 47.13
CA PRO A 504 -44.30 20.78 47.78
C PRO A 504 -45.61 20.00 47.91
N ALA A 505 -46.32 20.17 49.03
CA ALA A 505 -47.54 19.41 49.33
C ALA A 505 -48.68 19.63 48.33
N ASP A 506 -48.63 20.71 47.56
CA ASP A 506 -49.56 21.12 46.50
C ASP A 506 -49.14 20.65 45.10
N SER A 507 -47.97 20.02 44.94
CA SER A 507 -47.51 19.51 43.66
C SER A 507 -48.09 18.12 43.34
N MET A 508 -48.36 17.89 42.05
CA MET A 508 -48.74 16.57 41.51
C MET A 508 -47.54 15.63 41.34
N ASP A 509 -46.32 16.13 41.50
CA ASP A 509 -45.11 15.34 41.35
C ASP A 509 -44.90 14.37 42.52
N LYS A 510 -44.25 13.24 42.25
CA LYS A 510 -43.89 12.28 43.30
C LYS A 510 -42.43 12.52 43.74
N PRO A 511 -42.13 12.42 45.05
CA PRO A 511 -40.76 12.41 45.55
C PRO A 511 -39.91 11.38 44.80
N SER A 512 -38.75 11.82 44.29
CA SER A 512 -37.82 10.98 43.54
C SER A 512 -36.76 10.41 44.47
N LEU A 513 -36.51 9.10 44.40
CA LEU A 513 -35.45 8.46 45.17
C LEU A 513 -34.09 8.96 44.68
N VAL A 514 -33.35 9.63 45.57
CA VAL A 514 -32.01 10.19 45.32
C VAL A 514 -30.94 9.13 45.52
N THR A 515 -31.02 8.41 46.65
CA THR A 515 -30.08 7.35 47.03
C THR A 515 -30.67 6.46 48.11
N TYR A 516 -30.07 5.28 48.33
CA TYR A 516 -30.43 4.36 49.41
C TYR A 516 -29.17 3.73 50.00
N GLY A 517 -29.25 3.21 51.23
CA GLY A 517 -28.14 2.51 51.86
C GLY A 517 -28.60 1.62 53.00
N LYS A 518 -27.67 0.84 53.55
CA LYS A 518 -27.90 -0.03 54.71
C LYS A 518 -26.84 0.23 55.76
N GLY A 519 -27.17 -0.06 57.01
CA GLY A 519 -26.22 0.00 58.11
C GLY A 519 -26.38 1.25 58.98
N SER A 520 -25.45 1.39 59.91
CA SER A 520 -25.59 2.28 61.06
C SER A 520 -25.30 3.75 60.77
N GLU A 521 -24.34 4.02 59.88
CA GLU A 521 -23.84 5.37 59.61
C GLU A 521 -23.47 5.56 58.12
N PRO A 522 -24.43 5.47 57.18
CA PRO A 522 -24.13 5.72 55.77
C PRO A 522 -23.78 7.20 55.53
N GLU A 523 -22.87 7.43 54.57
CA GLU A 523 -22.50 8.77 54.09
C GLU A 523 -22.88 8.93 52.62
N TYR A 524 -23.47 10.07 52.29
CA TYR A 524 -23.92 10.40 50.94
C TYR A 524 -23.34 11.75 50.50
N LYS A 525 -22.65 11.76 49.36
CA LYS A 525 -22.19 13.00 48.73
C LYS A 525 -23.28 13.52 47.80
N LEU A 526 -23.87 14.66 48.14
CA LEU A 526 -25.08 15.19 47.51
C LEU A 526 -24.95 16.69 47.24
N LEU A 527 -25.79 17.18 46.33
CA LEU A 527 -25.93 18.62 46.13
C LEU A 527 -26.54 19.29 47.38
N PRO A 528 -26.22 20.57 47.63
CA PRO A 528 -26.83 21.31 48.74
C PRO A 528 -28.34 21.41 48.57
N GLY A 529 -29.08 21.30 49.67
CA GLY A 529 -30.54 21.37 49.66
C GLY A 529 -31.18 20.50 50.72
N LYS A 530 -32.51 20.50 50.72
CA LYS A 530 -33.33 19.74 51.67
C LYS A 530 -33.80 18.43 51.05
N TYR A 531 -33.81 17.37 51.84
CA TYR A 531 -34.17 16.01 51.46
C TYR A 531 -35.05 15.36 52.53
N THR A 532 -35.86 14.37 52.14
CA THR A 532 -36.57 13.51 53.09
C THR A 532 -35.76 12.23 53.30
N ALA A 533 -35.20 12.05 54.49
CA ALA A 533 -34.54 10.82 54.91
C ALA A 533 -35.55 9.87 55.55
N ILE A 534 -35.68 8.68 55.00
CA ILE A 534 -36.52 7.61 55.53
C ILE A 534 -35.63 6.51 56.05
N VAL A 535 -35.72 6.22 57.35
CA VAL A 535 -35.08 5.07 57.98
C VAL A 535 -36.12 4.01 58.30
N LYS A 536 -35.79 2.74 58.01
CA LYS A 536 -36.66 1.58 58.23
C LYS A 536 -35.91 0.47 58.94
N SER A 537 -36.60 -0.28 59.78
CA SER A 537 -36.10 -1.53 60.34
C SER A 537 -35.94 -2.56 59.23
N ASN A 538 -34.82 -3.29 59.20
CA ASN A 538 -34.62 -4.33 58.19
C ASN A 538 -35.60 -5.51 58.31
N LYS A 539 -36.01 -5.84 59.54
CA LYS A 539 -36.83 -7.02 59.87
C LYS A 539 -38.16 -6.68 60.54
N GLY A 540 -38.22 -5.53 61.21
CA GLY A 540 -39.40 -5.05 61.92
C GLY A 540 -40.35 -4.25 61.04
N VAL A 541 -41.08 -3.35 61.68
CA VAL A 541 -42.12 -2.49 61.10
C VAL A 541 -41.85 -1.01 61.33
N ALA A 542 -40.93 -0.68 62.24
CA ALA A 542 -40.52 0.69 62.53
C ALA A 542 -40.01 1.40 61.27
N LYS A 543 -40.52 2.62 61.08
CA LYS A 543 -40.16 3.53 60.01
C LYS A 543 -40.23 4.96 60.56
N VAL A 544 -39.21 5.76 60.27
CA VAL A 544 -39.18 7.18 60.61
C VAL A 544 -38.82 7.96 59.35
N GLU A 545 -39.49 9.09 59.14
CA GLU A 545 -39.20 10.05 58.09
C GLU A 545 -38.77 11.36 58.73
N GLN A 546 -37.69 11.96 58.22
CA GLN A 546 -37.15 13.21 58.75
C GLN A 546 -36.62 14.07 57.60
N GLU A 547 -36.95 15.37 57.63
CA GLU A 547 -36.33 16.36 56.74
C GLU A 547 -34.89 16.61 57.18
N VAL A 548 -33.96 16.58 56.21
CA VAL A 548 -32.52 16.79 56.43
C VAL A 548 -31.99 17.79 55.42
N GLU A 549 -31.00 18.58 55.84
CA GLU A 549 -30.37 19.60 54.99
C GLU A 549 -28.90 19.28 54.73
N VAL A 550 -28.53 19.28 53.45
CA VAL A 550 -27.15 19.16 52.98
C VAL A 550 -26.60 20.55 52.73
N LEU A 551 -25.48 20.87 53.37
CA LEU A 551 -24.79 22.15 53.19
C LEU A 551 -23.58 21.98 52.26
N ALA A 552 -23.38 22.96 51.38
CA ALA A 552 -22.27 22.97 50.42
C ALA A 552 -20.91 22.82 51.10
N SER A 553 -20.07 21.92 50.59
CA SER A 553 -18.70 21.67 51.08
C SER A 553 -18.56 21.36 52.57
N LYS A 554 -19.65 20.97 53.25
CA LYS A 554 -19.65 20.61 54.67
C LYS A 554 -20.06 19.16 54.84
N LYS A 555 -19.53 18.54 55.89
CA LYS A 555 -20.03 17.26 56.40
C LYS A 555 -21.01 17.54 57.53
N ASN A 556 -22.25 17.11 57.36
CA ASN A 556 -23.31 17.23 58.36
C ASN A 556 -23.70 15.83 58.82
N GLN A 557 -23.66 15.59 60.12
CA GLN A 557 -24.19 14.36 60.71
C GLN A 557 -25.56 14.64 61.32
N ILE A 558 -26.56 13.85 60.94
CA ILE A 558 -27.93 13.95 61.47
C ILE A 558 -28.26 12.66 62.21
N GLU A 559 -28.64 12.82 63.48
CA GLU A 559 -29.20 11.74 64.27
C GLU A 559 -30.73 11.69 64.08
N VAL A 560 -31.24 10.51 63.74
CA VAL A 560 -32.67 10.21 63.64
C VAL A 560 -33.05 9.35 64.83
N ILE A 561 -33.97 9.85 65.65
CA ILE A 561 -34.51 9.08 66.77
C ILE A 561 -35.40 7.97 66.21
N PHE A 562 -34.98 6.73 66.39
CA PHE A 562 -35.62 5.55 65.83
C PHE A 562 -36.21 4.70 66.96
N PRO A 563 -37.51 4.37 66.93
CA PRO A 563 -38.16 3.69 68.05
C PRO A 563 -37.55 2.30 68.28
N GLU A 564 -37.39 1.94 69.54
CA GLU A 564 -36.93 0.61 69.94
C GLU A 564 -38.08 -0.39 69.82
N GLU A 565 -37.92 -1.37 68.94
CA GLU A 565 -38.90 -2.44 68.72
C GLU A 565 -38.75 -3.54 69.79
N GLY A 566 -39.84 -4.23 70.09
CA GLY A 566 -39.81 -5.51 70.80
C GLY A 566 -39.88 -6.68 69.83
N GLU A 567 -39.50 -7.87 70.30
CA GLU A 567 -39.69 -9.12 69.57
C GLU A 567 -40.75 -9.97 70.27
N ILE A 568 -41.65 -10.57 69.51
CA ILE A 568 -42.65 -11.50 70.04
C ILE A 568 -42.60 -12.82 69.28
N GLN A 569 -42.37 -13.90 70.01
CA GLN A 569 -42.43 -15.26 69.49
C GLN A 569 -43.81 -15.83 69.78
N LEU A 570 -44.55 -16.15 68.73
CA LEU A 570 -45.87 -16.74 68.86
C LEU A 570 -45.80 -18.26 68.71
N SER A 571 -46.69 -18.98 69.40
CA SER A 571 -46.92 -20.41 69.20
C SER A 571 -48.42 -20.71 69.32
N ALA A 572 -48.89 -21.73 68.62
CA ALA A 572 -50.23 -22.25 68.80
C ALA A 572 -50.16 -23.69 69.28
N VAL A 573 -50.92 -24.03 70.31
CA VAL A 573 -50.97 -25.39 70.88
C VAL A 573 -52.40 -25.88 70.99
N THR A 574 -52.59 -27.18 70.85
CA THR A 574 -53.86 -27.85 71.16
C THR A 574 -54.11 -27.88 72.68
N GLU A 575 -55.33 -28.20 73.11
CA GLU A 575 -55.67 -28.32 74.55
C GLU A 575 -54.79 -29.33 75.30
N ASP A 576 -54.26 -30.35 74.63
CA ASP A 576 -53.31 -31.33 75.19
C ASP A 576 -51.83 -30.85 75.15
N GLY A 577 -51.59 -29.59 74.80
CA GLY A 577 -50.27 -28.93 74.83
C GLY A 577 -49.36 -29.26 73.65
N LYS A 578 -49.87 -29.90 72.58
CA LYS A 578 -49.06 -30.19 71.39
C LYS A 578 -49.02 -28.98 70.46
N SER A 579 -47.84 -28.66 69.93
CA SER A 579 -47.70 -27.58 68.94
C SER A 579 -48.49 -27.89 67.67
N ALA A 580 -49.27 -26.92 67.22
CA ALA A 580 -49.99 -27.00 65.96
C ALA A 580 -49.03 -26.81 64.77
N ASP A 581 -49.20 -27.62 63.73
CA ASP A 581 -48.51 -27.47 62.46
C ASP A 581 -49.32 -26.59 61.49
N ARG A 582 -48.64 -25.99 60.49
CA ARG A 582 -49.27 -25.20 59.40
C ARG A 582 -50.15 -24.03 59.87
N VAL A 583 -49.72 -23.34 60.92
CA VAL A 583 -50.40 -22.14 61.41
C VAL A 583 -50.12 -20.95 60.50
N TYR A 584 -51.18 -20.26 60.05
CA TYR A 584 -51.08 -18.94 59.44
C TYR A 584 -51.36 -17.86 60.49
N TRP A 585 -50.45 -16.91 60.61
CA TRP A 585 -50.46 -15.88 61.62
C TRP A 585 -50.74 -14.52 61.02
N GLU A 586 -51.63 -13.78 61.64
CA GLU A 586 -51.86 -12.36 61.39
C GLU A 586 -51.75 -11.61 62.72
N VAL A 587 -51.09 -10.46 62.73
CA VAL A 587 -51.04 -9.57 63.90
C VAL A 587 -51.68 -8.24 63.52
N PHE A 588 -52.66 -7.81 64.29
CA PHE A 588 -53.41 -6.58 64.10
C PHE A 588 -53.16 -5.58 65.22
N THR A 589 -53.31 -4.29 64.93
CA THR A 589 -53.42 -3.26 65.97
C THR A 589 -54.61 -3.57 66.88
N LEU A 590 -54.44 -3.40 68.19
CA LEU A 590 -55.56 -3.51 69.12
C LEU A 590 -56.35 -2.19 69.09
N ILE A 591 -57.66 -2.27 68.82
CA ILE A 591 -58.59 -1.15 68.82
C ILE A 591 -59.67 -1.39 69.88
N GLU A 592 -60.24 -0.32 70.44
CA GLU A 592 -61.36 -0.44 71.36
C GLU A 592 -62.61 -0.98 70.65
N GLN A 593 -63.42 -1.74 71.39
CA GLN A 593 -64.53 -2.54 70.87
C GLN A 593 -65.63 -1.72 70.16
N ASP A 594 -65.70 -0.40 70.42
CA ASP A 594 -66.65 0.55 69.84
C ASP A 594 -66.01 1.52 68.82
N SER A 595 -64.76 1.28 68.39
CA SER A 595 -64.08 2.14 67.43
C SER A 595 -64.64 1.97 66.01
N ILE A 596 -64.78 3.09 65.28
CA ILE A 596 -65.13 3.12 63.85
C ILE A 596 -63.94 2.69 62.99
N GLU A 597 -62.72 2.75 63.53
CA GLU A 597 -61.50 2.33 62.85
C GLU A 597 -61.42 0.81 62.75
N LYS A 598 -60.92 0.29 61.63
CA LYS A 598 -60.69 -1.15 61.48
C LYS A 598 -59.29 -1.51 61.99
N PRO A 599 -59.08 -2.69 62.60
CA PRO A 599 -57.76 -3.12 63.03
C PRO A 599 -56.82 -3.17 61.81
N GLU A 600 -55.69 -2.48 61.89
CA GLU A 600 -54.69 -2.51 60.83
C GLU A 600 -53.85 -3.78 60.98
N ARG A 601 -53.64 -4.51 59.88
CA ARG A 601 -52.79 -5.70 59.88
C ARG A 601 -51.33 -5.29 59.77
N VAL A 602 -50.56 -5.51 60.84
CA VAL A 602 -49.18 -5.03 61.00
C VAL A 602 -48.16 -6.06 60.53
N LYS A 603 -48.43 -7.36 60.75
CA LYS A 603 -47.59 -8.47 60.28
C LYS A 603 -48.42 -9.69 59.87
N VAL A 604 -47.84 -10.48 58.97
CA VAL A 604 -48.35 -11.80 58.59
C VAL A 604 -47.18 -12.77 58.43
N GLY A 605 -47.45 -14.06 58.60
CA GLY A 605 -46.46 -15.10 58.39
C GLY A 605 -47.07 -16.49 58.58
N GLY A 606 -46.27 -17.52 58.31
CA GLY A 606 -46.66 -18.90 58.54
C GLY A 606 -45.58 -19.63 59.33
N GLY A 607 -45.96 -20.67 60.04
CA GLY A 607 -45.03 -21.53 60.77
C GLY A 607 -45.51 -21.87 62.18
N THR A 608 -44.84 -22.84 62.78
CA THR A 608 -45.15 -23.36 64.13
C THR A 608 -44.79 -22.36 65.23
N SER A 609 -43.73 -21.56 65.01
CA SER A 609 -43.33 -20.52 65.95
C SER A 609 -42.65 -19.31 65.27
N PRO A 610 -43.43 -18.41 64.64
CA PRO A 610 -42.86 -17.22 64.02
C PRO A 610 -42.36 -16.22 65.08
N LEU A 611 -41.31 -15.49 64.72
CA LEU A 611 -40.79 -14.36 65.48
C LEU A 611 -41.12 -13.07 64.74
N TYR A 612 -41.88 -12.18 65.38
CA TYR A 612 -42.22 -10.86 64.84
C TYR A 612 -41.52 -9.76 65.61
N ARG A 613 -41.00 -8.75 64.90
CA ARG A 613 -40.46 -7.53 65.50
C ARG A 613 -41.44 -6.39 65.25
N LEU A 614 -41.96 -5.82 66.33
CA LEU A 614 -43.07 -4.87 66.34
C LEU A 614 -42.74 -3.69 67.27
N LEU A 615 -43.45 -2.57 67.09
CA LEU A 615 -43.36 -1.47 68.06
C LEU A 615 -43.93 -1.92 69.42
N PRO A 616 -43.49 -1.32 70.54
CA PRO A 616 -44.02 -1.64 71.85
C PRO A 616 -45.51 -1.27 71.95
N GLY A 617 -46.32 -2.16 72.52
CA GLY A 617 -47.76 -1.95 72.65
C GLY A 617 -48.55 -3.25 72.71
N LYS A 618 -49.87 -3.13 72.76
CA LYS A 618 -50.80 -4.25 72.73
C LYS A 618 -51.29 -4.51 71.31
N TYR A 619 -51.37 -5.77 70.94
CA TYR A 619 -51.81 -6.21 69.61
C TYR A 619 -52.79 -7.37 69.73
N LEU A 620 -53.54 -7.62 68.67
CA LEU A 620 -54.37 -8.82 68.52
C LEU A 620 -53.66 -9.81 67.60
N ALA A 621 -53.19 -10.92 68.16
CA ALA A 621 -52.62 -12.01 67.38
C ALA A 621 -53.72 -13.00 66.97
N ARG A 622 -53.75 -13.39 65.70
CA ARG A 622 -54.66 -14.38 65.14
C ARG A 622 -53.88 -15.56 64.58
N ALA A 623 -54.09 -16.74 65.13
CA ALA A 623 -53.67 -18.01 64.56
C ALA A 623 -54.82 -18.60 63.74
N THR A 624 -54.56 -18.97 62.48
CA THR A 624 -55.50 -19.70 61.62
C THR A 624 -54.96 -21.11 61.37
N VAL A 625 -55.73 -22.12 61.78
CA VAL A 625 -55.41 -23.55 61.63
C VAL A 625 -56.64 -24.24 61.06
N ASP A 626 -56.50 -24.99 59.97
CA ASP A 626 -57.61 -25.70 59.30
C ASP A 626 -58.87 -24.84 59.04
N ARG A 627 -58.67 -23.56 58.71
CA ARG A 627 -59.69 -22.50 58.48
C ARG A 627 -60.42 -22.00 59.73
N GLU A 628 -60.11 -22.53 60.90
CA GLU A 628 -60.57 -21.98 62.19
C GLU A 628 -59.60 -20.87 62.63
N LYS A 629 -60.14 -19.81 63.23
CA LYS A 629 -59.39 -18.61 63.67
C LYS A 629 -59.42 -18.53 65.19
N TYR A 630 -58.26 -18.27 65.77
CA TYR A 630 -58.05 -18.17 67.20
C TYR A 630 -57.33 -16.87 67.49
N GLU A 631 -57.90 -16.04 68.35
CA GLU A 631 -57.38 -14.70 68.62
C GLU A 631 -56.98 -14.56 70.09
N LYS A 632 -55.90 -13.81 70.32
CA LYS A 632 -55.40 -13.49 71.66
C LYS A 632 -54.79 -12.10 71.67
N GLU A 633 -55.10 -11.32 72.70
CA GLU A 633 -54.34 -10.10 72.99
C GLU A 633 -52.92 -10.45 73.44
N ILE A 634 -51.95 -9.78 72.84
CA ILE A 634 -50.52 -9.96 73.10
C ILE A 634 -49.89 -8.62 73.42
N GLU A 635 -48.81 -8.62 74.20
CA GLU A 635 -48.07 -7.41 74.55
C GLU A 635 -46.61 -7.51 74.07
N VAL A 636 -46.19 -6.48 73.33
CA VAL A 636 -44.82 -6.31 72.85
C VAL A 636 -44.12 -5.28 73.73
N VAL A 637 -42.98 -5.65 74.29
CA VAL A 637 -42.18 -4.77 75.17
C VAL A 637 -40.89 -4.36 74.46
N ALA A 638 -40.57 -3.07 74.50
CA ALA A 638 -39.36 -2.51 73.88
C ALA A 638 -38.10 -3.29 74.27
N GLY A 639 -37.26 -3.64 73.29
CA GLY A 639 -35.95 -4.25 73.49
C GLY A 639 -35.98 -5.67 74.08
N LYS A 640 -37.15 -6.28 74.27
CA LYS A 640 -37.31 -7.61 74.88
C LYS A 640 -37.94 -8.59 73.90
N LEU A 641 -37.58 -9.87 74.08
CA LEU A 641 -38.30 -11.00 73.51
C LEU A 641 -39.42 -11.41 74.44
N THR A 642 -40.67 -11.23 74.03
CA THR A 642 -41.85 -11.81 74.67
C THR A 642 -42.26 -13.10 73.95
N LYS A 643 -42.90 -14.02 74.68
CA LYS A 643 -43.42 -15.26 74.11
C LYS A 643 -44.87 -15.37 74.48
N ASP A 644 -45.71 -15.64 73.49
CA ASP A 644 -47.14 -15.79 73.68
C ASP A 644 -47.68 -17.02 72.96
N GLU A 645 -48.51 -17.75 73.68
CA GLU A 645 -49.12 -18.99 73.20
C GLU A 645 -50.63 -18.81 73.06
N ILE A 646 -51.18 -19.24 71.92
CA ILE A 646 -52.62 -19.32 71.65
C ILE A 646 -53.05 -20.78 71.76
N VAL A 647 -53.97 -21.07 72.68
CA VAL A 647 -54.55 -22.40 72.83
C VAL A 647 -55.70 -22.57 71.84
N LEU A 648 -55.64 -23.61 71.02
CA LEU A 648 -56.65 -23.99 70.03
C LEU A 648 -57.79 -24.75 70.72
N SER A 649 -58.57 -24.06 71.56
CA SER A 649 -59.72 -24.66 72.24
C SER A 649 -61.00 -24.51 71.43
N LYS A 650 -61.82 -25.57 71.38
CA LYS A 650 -63.16 -25.51 70.78
C LYS A 650 -64.17 -25.08 71.84
N ASN A 651 -64.27 -23.78 72.09
CA ASN A 651 -65.55 -23.03 72.07
C ASN A 651 -65.47 -21.69 72.83
N GLY A 652 -65.93 -20.68 72.09
CA GLY A 652 -66.52 -19.42 72.50
C GLY A 652 -67.12 -18.79 71.25
#